data_AF-A0A9D6ZJ05-F1
#
_entry.id   AF-A0A9D6ZJ05-F1
#
_cell.length_a   1.000
_cell.length_b   1.000
_cell.length_c   1.000
_cell.angle_alpha   90.00
_cell.angle_beta   90.00
_cell.angle_gamma   90.00
#
_symmetry.space_group_name_H-M   'P 1'
#
loop_
_entity.id
_entity.type
_entity.pdbx_description
1 polymer ?
#
loop_
_entity_poly.entity_id
_entity_poly.type
_entity_poly.pdbx_seq_one_letter_code
_entity_poly.pdbx_strand_id
1 'polypeptide(L)'
;MNETPLFSVRRGLEAIVRYLYLEPLLPGKDVLVVAGGDPEDATKFLARLGTRSAAHAAPPERAALPSDLAAIRGRAEQRPGERRGLAFRDGAFDVVFVPEVAELPDPGFLFQEVTRVLAADGIVLAATRNASCLGPISVPPEGGHAEVWTYSRLRALLATFFPAVRMVGQAPFLGYTFVEYDPRVSPDVRLDTTLLEGRGEDPEFFLGVCARSRAAQLPLPALFQVPLQEFTVAEAPDEAETPVPGESAALAALAAEESLAEAKRDTEKLRAELAERNVKIARLEQEVKRSEAEAAEARERSAKLAKSMEDERKAEQRKAFDATFARAAQTAELAAPPPVRPAGPVAEEGDLVIRRLRDDLEDKRREAEQLRHAGEDAKAKLAAAEKRAAEAEKRAAETGKRNAELERRTAEAERKAAEAGKRAEDVERRAAEAGRREERLVELERDARTARDALGACEHERDRAAAAARAADAEAHKAVDAAEQRLAERGRKLAEMEKVAEERRLLVEDLLRELRHRPEEAAAPCVPEALPPPEAPSPEDDSIAEAWATAVGEVDGLRTAVAQLEGELTGARWRNAELQTAVTELLGETQDAEAEAERLRGALEIAQVAAEEATRELSERESEADAAKRELERLRPLAGQATEVARLVDELRRQATELSALLQAREAELLTLRGAAASPGGASEALAARLDMLRAGVDAARGRISGLALDPAATSIAGELVDIDQVLARAVASST
;
A
#
# COMPACT_ATOMS: atom_id res chain seq x y z
N MET A 1 0.75 -29.81 -14.25
CA MET A 1 0.59 -29.61 -12.80
C MET A 1 1.10 -28.21 -12.52
N ASN A 2 0.22 -27.27 -12.23
CA ASN A 2 0.62 -25.89 -11.89
C ASN A 2 0.90 -25.88 -10.39
N GLU A 3 2.15 -26.18 -10.01
CA GLU A 3 2.60 -25.96 -8.63
C GLU A 3 2.73 -24.46 -8.42
N THR A 4 1.99 -23.95 -7.44
CA THR A 4 2.10 -22.58 -6.94
C THR A 4 3.56 -22.30 -6.58
N PRO A 5 4.15 -21.15 -6.97
CA PRO A 5 5.52 -20.82 -6.59
C PRO A 5 5.65 -20.91 -5.06
N LEU A 6 6.63 -21.68 -4.61
CA LEU A 6 6.80 -22.10 -3.21
C LEU A 6 7.18 -20.99 -2.24
N PHE A 7 7.40 -19.78 -2.76
CA PHE A 7 7.76 -18.62 -1.97
C PHE A 7 7.02 -17.40 -2.50
N SER A 8 6.49 -16.61 -1.57
CA SER A 8 6.20 -15.20 -1.84
C SER A 8 7.51 -14.53 -2.28
N VAL A 9 7.59 -14.19 -3.57
CA VAL A 9 8.76 -13.62 -4.26
C VAL A 9 9.36 -12.40 -3.53
N ARG A 10 8.60 -11.75 -2.64
CA ARG A 10 9.03 -10.52 -1.96
C ARG A 10 9.97 -10.70 -0.76
N ARG A 11 10.16 -11.89 -0.16
CA ARG A 11 11.06 -12.08 1.01
C ARG A 11 11.84 -13.41 1.08
N GLY A 12 11.72 -14.30 0.09
CA GLY A 12 12.19 -15.68 0.21
C GLY A 12 13.62 -15.95 -0.26
N LEU A 13 14.04 -15.31 -1.35
CA LEU A 13 15.18 -15.81 -2.13
C LEU A 13 16.52 -15.74 -1.37
N GLU A 14 16.79 -14.60 -0.73
CA GLU A 14 18.04 -14.39 0.01
C GLU A 14 18.22 -15.41 1.14
N ALA A 15 17.11 -15.75 1.83
CA ALA A 15 17.11 -16.72 2.91
C ALA A 15 17.30 -18.15 2.38
N ILE A 16 16.75 -18.47 1.21
CA ILE A 16 16.95 -19.77 0.54
C ILE A 16 18.43 -20.02 0.27
N VAL A 17 19.14 -19.02 -0.27
CA VAL A 17 20.59 -19.14 -0.54
C VAL A 17 21.36 -19.43 0.76
N ARG A 18 20.95 -18.86 1.89
CA ARG A 18 21.55 -19.13 3.21
C ARG A 18 21.28 -20.56 3.70
N TYR A 19 20.09 -21.11 3.42
CA TYR A 19 19.78 -22.51 3.71
C TYR A 19 20.61 -23.45 2.84
N LEU A 20 20.71 -23.16 1.53
CA LEU A 20 21.53 -23.93 0.59
C LEU A 20 23.01 -23.87 0.93
N TYR A 21 23.49 -22.75 1.47
CA TYR A 21 24.85 -22.60 1.95
C TYR A 21 25.25 -23.63 3.03
N LEU A 22 24.29 -24.01 3.88
CA LEU A 22 24.50 -25.06 4.88
C LEU A 22 23.98 -26.43 4.44
N GLU A 23 23.46 -26.60 3.22
CA GLU A 23 22.86 -27.85 2.73
C GLU A 23 23.70 -29.10 3.05
N PRO A 24 25.04 -29.14 2.85
CA PRO A 24 25.83 -30.33 3.13
C PRO A 24 25.79 -30.79 4.59
N LEU A 25 25.37 -29.91 5.51
CA LEU A 25 25.31 -30.14 6.96
C LEU A 25 23.90 -30.40 7.48
N LEU A 26 22.86 -30.21 6.66
CA LEU A 26 21.45 -30.33 7.07
C LEU A 26 20.87 -31.76 7.12
N PRO A 27 21.32 -32.74 6.30
CA PRO A 27 20.72 -34.07 6.30
C PRO A 27 20.70 -34.73 7.69
N GLY A 28 19.51 -35.14 8.13
CA GLY A 28 19.27 -35.83 9.40
C GLY A 28 19.39 -34.96 10.66
N LYS A 29 19.50 -33.64 10.52
CA LYS A 29 19.62 -32.66 11.61
C LYS A 29 18.29 -32.06 12.03
N ASP A 30 18.19 -31.69 13.30
CA ASP A 30 17.08 -30.90 13.84
C ASP A 30 17.40 -29.40 13.70
N VAL A 31 16.54 -28.66 12.99
CA VAL A 31 16.78 -27.27 12.58
C VAL A 31 15.75 -26.33 13.21
N LEU A 32 16.21 -25.18 13.70
CA LEU A 32 15.37 -24.08 14.17
C LEU A 32 15.57 -22.85 13.29
N VAL A 33 14.49 -22.23 12.83
CA VAL A 33 14.50 -20.91 12.20
C VAL A 33 13.89 -19.91 13.18
N VAL A 34 14.63 -18.84 13.50
CA VAL A 34 14.16 -17.75 14.35
C VAL A 34 14.01 -16.48 13.51
N ALA A 35 12.79 -16.19 13.07
CA ALA A 35 12.49 -15.07 12.18
C ALA A 35 11.11 -14.47 12.47
N GLY A 36 10.89 -13.22 12.06
CA GLY A 36 9.55 -12.64 11.93
C GLY A 36 8.95 -13.00 10.57
N GLY A 37 7.79 -13.65 10.52
CA GLY A 37 7.12 -13.98 9.25
C GLY A 37 6.39 -15.32 9.24
N ASP A 38 5.96 -15.74 8.03
CA ASP A 38 5.23 -16.98 7.81
C ASP A 38 6.17 -18.21 7.94
N PRO A 39 5.94 -19.10 8.93
CA PRO A 39 6.79 -20.25 9.19
C PRO A 39 6.73 -21.36 8.13
N GLU A 40 5.69 -21.39 7.28
CA GLU A 40 5.41 -22.57 6.46
C GLU A 40 6.41 -22.80 5.32
N ASP A 41 6.87 -21.74 4.65
CA ASP A 41 7.69 -21.89 3.45
C ASP A 41 9.12 -22.35 3.80
N ALA A 42 9.73 -21.76 4.83
CA ALA A 42 11.07 -22.12 5.28
C ALA A 42 11.13 -23.56 5.82
N THR A 43 10.14 -23.99 6.60
CA THR A 43 10.11 -25.35 7.16
C THR A 43 9.90 -26.41 6.09
N LYS A 44 9.01 -26.18 5.11
CA LYS A 44 8.83 -27.07 3.95
C LYS A 44 10.10 -27.17 3.11
N PHE A 45 10.80 -26.07 2.89
CA PHE A 45 12.06 -26.05 2.14
C PHE A 45 13.16 -26.83 2.85
N LEU A 46 13.36 -26.59 4.16
CA LEU A 46 14.34 -27.34 4.97
C LEU A 46 14.04 -28.84 5.01
N ALA A 47 12.77 -29.25 5.04
CA ALA A 47 12.39 -30.66 4.96
C ALA A 47 12.86 -31.31 3.65
N ARG A 48 12.83 -30.58 2.52
CA ARG A 48 13.33 -31.06 1.21
C ARG A 48 14.84 -31.23 1.16
N LEU A 49 15.58 -30.43 1.94
CA LEU A 49 17.03 -30.59 2.12
C LEU A 49 17.40 -31.79 3.02
N GLY A 50 16.42 -32.59 3.45
CA GLY A 50 16.64 -33.83 4.20
C GLY A 50 16.83 -33.62 5.70
N THR A 51 16.41 -32.48 6.26
CA THR A 51 16.41 -32.27 7.72
C THR A 51 15.50 -33.28 8.42
N ARG A 52 15.84 -33.66 9.66
CA ARG A 52 15.03 -34.58 10.48
C ARG A 52 13.76 -33.89 10.99
N SER A 53 13.92 -32.66 11.46
CA SER A 53 12.82 -31.79 11.84
C SER A 53 13.21 -30.33 11.59
N ALA A 54 12.22 -29.51 11.24
CA ALA A 54 12.38 -28.06 11.10
C ALA A 54 11.31 -27.39 11.96
N ALA A 55 11.74 -26.56 12.90
CA ALA A 55 10.87 -25.75 13.74
C ALA A 55 11.05 -24.27 13.41
N HIS A 56 9.99 -23.50 13.60
CA HIS A 56 10.04 -22.05 13.54
C HIS A 56 9.71 -21.47 14.91
N ALA A 57 10.40 -20.42 15.31
CA ALA A 57 10.07 -19.65 16.50
C ALA A 57 10.10 -18.16 16.20
N ALA A 58 9.12 -17.45 16.74
CA ALA A 58 9.20 -15.99 16.80
C ALA A 58 10.36 -15.58 17.72
N PRO A 59 11.04 -14.46 17.44
CA PRO A 59 12.01 -13.87 18.35
C PRO A 59 11.41 -13.71 19.74
N PRO A 60 12.16 -13.99 20.82
CA PRO A 60 11.67 -13.75 22.17
C PRO A 60 11.51 -12.25 22.39
N GLU A 61 10.25 -11.78 22.42
CA GLU A 61 9.96 -10.40 22.76
C GLU A 61 10.12 -10.16 24.26
N ARG A 62 10.74 -9.03 24.60
CA ARG A 62 10.63 -8.48 25.94
C ARG A 62 9.20 -7.97 26.06
N ALA A 63 8.34 -8.71 26.78
CA ALA A 63 6.96 -8.30 27.01
C ALA A 63 6.94 -6.83 27.46
N ALA A 64 6.39 -5.95 26.62
CA ALA A 64 6.18 -4.57 27.00
C ALA A 64 5.34 -4.57 28.28
N LEU A 65 5.73 -3.76 29.27
CA LEU A 65 4.86 -3.51 30.41
C LEU A 65 3.52 -3.05 29.84
N PRO A 66 2.39 -3.76 30.13
CA PRO A 66 1.09 -3.29 29.70
C PRO A 66 0.93 -1.85 30.19
N SER A 67 0.57 -0.94 29.28
CA SER A 67 0.28 0.47 29.63
C SER A 67 -0.85 0.57 30.67
N ASP A 68 -1.65 -0.48 30.81
CA ASP A 68 -2.66 -0.63 31.83
C ASP A 68 -2.23 -1.64 32.93
N LEU A 69 -1.74 -1.10 34.05
CA LEU A 69 -1.37 -1.87 35.24
C LEU A 69 -2.56 -2.65 35.86
N ALA A 70 -3.81 -2.34 35.49
CA ALA A 70 -4.99 -3.00 36.02
C ALA A 70 -5.13 -4.46 35.55
N ALA A 71 -4.59 -4.82 34.37
CA ALA A 71 -4.64 -6.18 33.83
C ALA A 71 -3.77 -7.20 34.59
N ILE A 72 -2.88 -6.72 35.49
CA ILE A 72 -1.90 -7.55 36.21
C ILE A 72 -2.53 -8.26 37.42
N ARG A 73 -3.69 -7.81 37.94
CA ARG A 73 -4.25 -8.32 39.20
C ARG A 73 -5.00 -9.67 39.12
N GLY A 74 -5.08 -10.32 37.95
CA GLY A 74 -5.95 -11.49 37.76
C GLY A 74 -5.30 -12.82 37.32
N ARG A 75 -4.03 -12.85 36.94
CA ARG A 75 -3.37 -14.09 36.46
C ARG A 75 -2.28 -14.54 37.44
N ALA A 76 -2.62 -15.48 38.30
CA ALA A 76 -1.79 -15.96 39.41
C ALA A 76 -0.57 -16.84 39.02
N GLU A 77 -0.19 -16.93 37.75
CA GLU A 77 0.98 -17.73 37.33
C GLU A 77 1.96 -17.00 36.39
N GLN A 78 1.73 -15.72 36.07
CA GLN A 78 2.57 -15.00 35.11
C GLN A 78 3.05 -13.69 35.73
N ARG A 79 4.33 -13.62 36.11
CA ARG A 79 4.94 -12.36 36.56
C ARG A 79 5.19 -11.47 35.34
N PRO A 80 4.59 -10.28 35.26
CA PRO A 80 4.93 -9.30 34.24
C PRO A 80 6.44 -8.97 34.32
N GLY A 81 7.15 -9.08 33.20
CA GLY A 81 8.60 -8.85 33.11
C GLY A 81 9.47 -10.10 33.13
N GLU A 82 8.89 -11.30 33.24
CA GLU A 82 9.65 -12.55 33.11
C GLU A 82 9.99 -12.77 31.63
N ARG A 83 11.29 -12.79 31.30
CA ARG A 83 11.77 -12.98 29.91
C ARG A 83 11.32 -14.34 29.42
N ARG A 84 10.46 -14.37 28.39
CA ARG A 84 10.11 -15.63 27.72
C ARG A 84 11.26 -16.03 26.81
N GLY A 85 12.03 -17.01 27.25
CA GLY A 85 13.01 -17.68 26.41
C GLY A 85 12.36 -18.52 25.31
N LEU A 86 13.18 -19.18 24.49
CA LEU A 86 12.68 -20.09 23.46
C LEU A 86 12.03 -21.32 24.12
N ALA A 87 10.82 -21.69 23.69
CA ALA A 87 10.03 -22.77 24.30
C ALA A 87 10.50 -24.19 23.94
N PHE A 88 11.81 -24.40 23.88
CA PHE A 88 12.44 -25.67 23.55
C PHE A 88 13.38 -26.13 24.66
N ARG A 89 13.60 -27.45 24.71
CA ARG A 89 14.58 -28.07 25.61
C ARG A 89 16.01 -27.65 25.27
N ASP A 90 16.90 -27.75 26.23
CA ASP A 90 18.33 -27.53 26.03
C ASP A 90 18.88 -28.54 25.02
N GLY A 91 19.73 -28.08 24.11
CA GLY A 91 20.30 -28.91 23.05
C GLY A 91 19.28 -29.56 22.11
N ALA A 92 18.11 -28.96 21.93
CA ALA A 92 17.06 -29.46 21.04
C ALA A 92 17.44 -29.47 19.56
N PHE A 93 18.31 -28.56 19.11
CA PHE A 93 18.59 -28.33 17.69
C PHE A 93 20.08 -28.47 17.37
N ASP A 94 20.37 -29.06 16.23
CA ASP A 94 21.70 -29.14 15.65
C ASP A 94 22.07 -27.86 14.89
N VAL A 95 21.09 -27.21 14.24
CA VAL A 95 21.32 -26.03 13.42
C VAL A 95 20.28 -24.95 13.74
N VAL A 96 20.72 -23.71 13.88
CA VAL A 96 19.83 -22.56 14.09
C VAL A 96 20.08 -21.50 13.02
N PHE A 97 19.03 -21.07 12.32
CA PHE A 97 19.05 -19.97 11.37
C PHE A 97 18.42 -18.72 11.97
N VAL A 98 19.13 -17.61 11.87
CA VAL A 98 18.64 -16.26 12.20
C VAL A 98 18.82 -15.41 10.93
N PRO A 99 17.81 -15.36 10.06
CA PRO A 99 17.95 -14.80 8.71
C PRO A 99 18.12 -13.28 8.70
N GLU A 100 17.68 -12.56 9.73
CA GLU A 100 17.96 -11.14 9.89
C GLU A 100 18.07 -10.79 11.38
N VAL A 101 19.29 -10.43 11.81
CA VAL A 101 19.58 -10.05 13.20
C VAL A 101 19.06 -8.65 13.51
N ALA A 102 18.97 -7.76 12.51
CA ALA A 102 18.51 -6.38 12.69
C ALA A 102 17.03 -6.28 13.04
N GLU A 103 16.23 -7.28 12.67
CA GLU A 103 14.79 -7.34 12.99
C GLU A 103 14.54 -7.79 14.45
N LEU A 104 15.59 -8.18 15.18
CA LEU A 104 15.44 -8.70 16.53
C LEU A 104 15.41 -7.57 17.57
N PRO A 105 14.43 -7.55 18.49
CA PRO A 105 14.35 -6.51 19.52
C PRO A 105 15.46 -6.62 20.58
N ASP A 106 15.95 -7.82 20.88
CA ASP A 106 17.07 -8.07 21.80
C ASP A 106 17.92 -9.25 21.30
N PRO A 107 18.84 -9.00 20.34
CA PRO A 107 19.64 -10.07 19.75
C PRO A 107 20.58 -10.71 20.78
N GLY A 108 21.01 -9.99 21.81
CA GLY A 108 21.83 -10.54 22.90
C GLY A 108 21.07 -11.59 23.70
N PHE A 109 19.83 -11.31 24.09
CA PHE A 109 18.99 -12.30 24.77
C PHE A 109 18.66 -13.49 23.86
N LEU A 110 18.37 -13.26 22.58
CA LEU A 110 18.16 -14.37 21.64
C LEU A 110 19.40 -15.27 21.58
N PHE A 111 20.60 -14.74 21.35
CA PHE A 111 21.79 -15.59 21.22
C PHE A 111 22.17 -16.32 22.51
N GLN A 112 21.84 -15.76 23.68
CA GLN A 112 21.90 -16.48 24.95
C GLN A 112 20.99 -17.73 24.93
N GLU A 113 19.75 -17.58 24.49
CA GLU A 113 18.78 -18.67 24.39
C GLU A 113 19.13 -19.66 23.27
N VAL A 114 19.63 -19.18 22.13
CA VAL A 114 20.16 -20.02 21.05
C VAL A 114 21.28 -20.91 21.58
N THR A 115 22.21 -20.37 22.38
CA THR A 115 23.30 -21.15 22.97
C THR A 115 22.78 -22.27 23.88
N ARG A 116 21.65 -22.06 24.55
CA ARG A 116 20.97 -23.06 25.39
C ARG A 116 20.30 -24.15 24.56
N VAL A 117 19.52 -23.79 23.54
CA VAL A 117 18.77 -24.76 22.72
C VAL A 117 19.63 -25.45 21.66
N LEU A 118 20.83 -24.94 21.37
CA LEU A 118 21.77 -25.52 20.42
C LEU A 118 22.56 -26.68 21.04
N ALA A 119 22.64 -27.79 20.32
CA ALA A 119 23.44 -28.97 20.66
C ALA A 119 24.93 -28.62 20.85
N ALA A 120 25.68 -29.49 21.52
CA ALA A 120 27.10 -29.24 21.84
C ALA A 120 27.98 -29.00 20.60
N ASP A 121 27.68 -29.70 19.49
CA ASP A 121 28.34 -29.54 18.19
C ASP A 121 27.48 -28.76 17.18
N GLY A 122 26.46 -28.05 17.68
CA GLY A 122 25.53 -27.35 16.82
C GLY A 122 26.11 -26.08 16.19
N ILE A 123 25.47 -25.67 15.10
CA ILE A 123 25.88 -24.55 14.24
C ILE A 123 24.80 -23.48 14.22
N VAL A 124 25.19 -22.22 14.20
CA VAL A 124 24.29 -21.07 14.01
C VAL A 124 24.70 -20.34 12.74
N LEU A 125 23.73 -20.01 11.89
CA LEU A 125 23.92 -19.03 10.82
C LEU A 125 23.08 -17.81 11.16
N ALA A 126 23.76 -16.72 11.48
CA ALA A 126 23.14 -15.42 11.73
C ALA A 126 23.49 -14.46 10.60
N ALA A 127 22.51 -13.76 10.06
CA ALA A 127 22.70 -12.86 8.93
C ALA A 127 22.23 -11.46 9.28
N THR A 128 22.87 -10.46 8.69
CA THR A 128 22.36 -9.08 8.72
C THR A 128 22.71 -8.33 7.45
N ARG A 129 21.84 -7.44 7.00
CA ARG A 129 22.12 -6.54 5.88
C ARG A 129 23.35 -5.69 6.17
N ASN A 130 24.20 -5.54 5.17
CA ASN A 130 25.31 -4.60 5.16
C ASN A 130 24.76 -3.20 4.85
N ALA A 131 24.61 -2.38 5.89
CA ALA A 131 24.15 -1.01 5.73
C ALA A 131 25.10 -0.10 4.93
N SER A 132 26.34 -0.55 4.66
CA SER A 132 27.32 0.17 3.85
C SER A 132 27.34 -0.29 2.38
N CYS A 133 26.46 -1.20 1.97
CA CYS A 133 26.37 -1.61 0.57
C CYS A 133 25.77 -0.47 -0.27
N LEU A 134 26.55 0.07 -1.21
CA LEU A 134 26.19 1.25 -2.01
C LEU A 134 25.17 0.96 -3.13
N GLY A 135 24.93 -0.31 -3.45
CA GLY A 135 24.01 -0.70 -4.52
C GLY A 135 23.41 -2.08 -4.28
N PRO A 136 22.55 -2.24 -3.27
CA PRO A 136 21.89 -3.52 -3.04
C PRO A 136 20.95 -3.85 -4.21
N ILE A 137 21.19 -4.98 -4.85
CA ILE A 137 20.28 -5.61 -5.82
C ILE A 137 18.96 -5.99 -5.12
N SER A 138 19.02 -6.34 -3.84
CA SER A 138 17.86 -6.79 -3.08
C SER A 138 17.18 -5.66 -2.28
N VAL A 139 15.92 -5.32 -2.61
CA VAL A 139 15.13 -4.27 -1.93
C VAL A 139 15.03 -4.56 -0.42
N PRO A 140 15.33 -3.59 0.47
CA PRO A 140 15.02 -3.75 1.89
C PRO A 140 13.49 -3.77 2.10
N PRO A 141 12.96 -4.66 2.97
CA PRO A 141 11.54 -4.65 3.28
C PRO A 141 11.09 -3.31 3.89
N GLU A 142 9.96 -2.78 3.40
CA GLU A 142 9.36 -1.55 3.95
C GLU A 142 9.14 -1.66 5.47
N GLY A 143 9.62 -0.66 6.22
CA GLY A 143 9.40 -0.54 7.65
C GLY A 143 10.39 -1.27 8.57
N GLY A 144 11.54 -1.75 8.05
CA GLY A 144 12.62 -2.29 8.87
C GLY A 144 13.21 -1.25 9.83
N HIS A 145 13.52 -1.64 11.07
CA HIS A 145 14.18 -0.77 12.04
C HIS A 145 15.58 -0.35 11.55
N ALA A 146 15.84 0.96 11.55
CA ALA A 146 17.06 1.61 11.07
C ALA A 146 18.29 1.42 11.97
N GLU A 147 18.41 0.30 12.70
CA GLU A 147 19.64 0.03 13.42
C GLU A 147 20.70 -0.46 12.43
N VAL A 148 21.70 0.40 12.19
CA VAL A 148 22.82 0.13 11.28
C VAL A 148 23.67 -1.00 11.88
N TRP A 149 23.62 -2.18 11.25
CA TRP A 149 24.51 -3.30 11.57
C TRP A 149 25.74 -3.28 10.66
N THR A 150 26.91 -3.40 11.28
CA THR A 150 28.21 -3.48 10.58
C THR A 150 28.84 -4.85 10.82
N TYR A 151 29.76 -5.23 9.93
CA TYR A 151 30.59 -6.44 10.07
C TYR A 151 31.14 -6.62 11.49
N SER A 152 31.78 -5.57 12.02
CA SER A 152 32.43 -5.61 13.34
C SER A 152 31.44 -5.79 14.47
N ARG A 153 30.25 -5.17 14.36
CA ARG A 153 29.19 -5.25 15.36
C ARG A 153 28.58 -6.64 15.43
N LEU A 154 28.23 -7.22 14.28
CA LEU A 154 27.70 -8.59 14.21
C LEU A 154 28.74 -9.59 14.75
N ARG A 155 30.01 -9.47 14.32
CA ARG A 155 31.08 -10.35 14.80
C ARG A 155 31.29 -10.24 16.31
N ALA A 156 31.30 -9.03 16.88
CA ALA A 156 31.49 -8.81 18.31
C ALA A 156 30.34 -9.41 19.14
N LEU A 157 29.10 -9.23 18.68
CA LEU A 157 27.93 -9.84 19.29
C LEU A 157 28.06 -11.38 19.32
N LEU A 158 28.29 -11.99 18.16
CA LEU A 158 28.36 -13.45 18.03
C LEU A 158 29.54 -14.04 18.82
N ALA A 159 30.69 -13.35 18.83
CA ALA A 159 31.88 -13.78 19.57
C ALA A 159 31.69 -13.75 21.10
N THR A 160 30.66 -13.06 21.60
CA THR A 160 30.29 -13.09 23.02
C THR A 160 29.68 -14.45 23.42
N PHE A 161 29.00 -15.12 22.49
CA PHE A 161 28.25 -16.35 22.76
C PHE A 161 28.93 -17.60 22.19
N PHE A 162 29.68 -17.46 21.10
CA PHE A 162 30.28 -18.59 20.39
C PHE A 162 31.80 -18.49 20.32
N PRO A 163 32.55 -19.56 20.70
CA PRO A 163 34.01 -19.57 20.67
C PRO A 163 34.61 -19.68 19.26
N ALA A 164 33.80 -20.05 18.26
CA ALA A 164 34.16 -20.08 16.86
C ALA A 164 33.13 -19.29 16.06
N VAL A 165 33.56 -18.20 15.44
CA VAL A 165 32.75 -17.33 14.58
C VAL A 165 33.51 -17.10 13.29
N ARG A 166 32.92 -17.52 12.16
CA ARG A 166 33.43 -17.22 10.83
C ARG A 166 32.48 -16.27 10.14
N MET A 167 33.03 -15.15 9.69
CA MET A 167 32.27 -14.18 8.91
C MET A 167 32.35 -14.53 7.42
N VAL A 168 31.22 -14.46 6.73
CA VAL A 168 31.06 -14.72 5.30
C VAL A 168 30.23 -13.59 4.71
N GLY A 169 30.60 -13.11 3.53
CA GLY A 169 29.79 -12.16 2.76
C GLY A 169 28.84 -12.91 1.84
N GLN A 170 27.58 -12.49 1.77
CA GLN A 170 26.66 -12.85 0.70
C GLN A 170 26.47 -11.63 -0.19
N ALA A 171 26.89 -11.76 -1.44
CA ALA A 171 26.72 -10.77 -2.49
C ALA A 171 25.99 -11.45 -3.65
N PRO A 172 24.74 -11.05 -4.00
CA PRO A 172 24.21 -11.37 -5.31
C PRO A 172 25.03 -10.59 -6.35
N PHE A 173 25.31 -11.22 -7.48
CA PHE A 173 26.08 -10.59 -8.56
C PHE A 173 25.47 -10.93 -9.91
N LEU A 174 25.71 -10.06 -10.88
CA LEU A 174 25.31 -10.29 -12.26
C LEU A 174 26.43 -11.03 -13.01
N GLY A 175 26.27 -12.34 -13.17
CA GLY A 175 27.18 -13.17 -13.96
C GLY A 175 26.65 -13.42 -15.36
N TYR A 176 27.54 -13.36 -16.36
CA TYR A 176 27.27 -13.91 -17.68
C TYR A 176 27.91 -15.31 -17.78
N THR A 177 27.16 -16.27 -18.31
CA THR A 177 27.64 -17.64 -18.52
C THR A 177 27.59 -18.02 -19.98
N PHE A 178 28.67 -18.62 -20.48
CA PHE A 178 28.74 -19.23 -21.80
C PHE A 178 28.80 -20.74 -21.60
N VAL A 179 27.71 -21.43 -21.92
CA VAL A 179 27.59 -22.88 -21.73
C VAL A 179 27.65 -23.57 -23.09
N GLU A 180 28.59 -24.51 -23.26
CA GLU A 180 28.58 -25.44 -24.38
C GLU A 180 27.55 -26.54 -24.11
N TYR A 181 26.53 -26.64 -24.96
CA TYR A 181 25.45 -27.62 -24.82
C TYR A 181 25.83 -29.00 -25.39
N ASP A 182 27.02 -29.52 -25.08
CA ASP A 182 27.35 -30.93 -25.35
C ASP A 182 26.94 -31.79 -24.14
N PRO A 183 25.92 -32.67 -24.27
CA PRO A 183 25.46 -33.52 -23.16
C PRO A 183 26.49 -34.53 -22.67
N ARG A 184 27.64 -34.67 -23.35
CA ARG A 184 28.73 -35.57 -22.94
C ARG A 184 29.79 -34.89 -22.08
N VAL A 185 29.78 -33.57 -21.98
CA VAL A 185 30.79 -32.80 -21.25
C VAL A 185 30.16 -32.28 -19.97
N SER A 186 30.78 -32.60 -18.82
CA SER A 186 30.44 -31.94 -17.57
C SER A 186 30.89 -30.49 -17.66
N PRO A 187 30.00 -29.49 -17.49
CA PRO A 187 30.40 -28.10 -17.58
C PRO A 187 31.45 -27.78 -16.50
N ASP A 188 32.62 -27.34 -16.91
CA ASP A 188 33.63 -26.78 -16.01
C ASP A 188 33.26 -25.31 -15.74
N VAL A 189 32.97 -24.98 -14.48
CA VAL A 189 32.57 -23.63 -14.11
C VAL A 189 33.84 -22.82 -13.83
N ARG A 190 34.19 -21.95 -14.77
CA ARG A 190 35.26 -20.96 -14.60
C ARG A 190 34.65 -19.62 -14.25
N LEU A 191 34.95 -19.14 -13.04
CA LEU A 191 34.61 -17.79 -12.60
C LEU A 191 35.78 -16.86 -12.96
N ASP A 192 35.55 -15.94 -13.88
CA ASP A 192 36.49 -14.89 -14.22
C ASP A 192 36.11 -13.59 -13.50
N THR A 193 36.98 -13.13 -12.59
CA THR A 193 36.77 -11.92 -11.80
C THR A 193 37.68 -10.77 -12.25
N THR A 194 38.32 -10.85 -13.43
CA THR A 194 39.26 -9.79 -13.87
C THR A 194 38.60 -8.44 -14.08
N LEU A 195 37.30 -8.42 -14.40
CA LEU A 195 36.51 -7.20 -14.59
C LEU A 195 36.28 -6.42 -13.29
N LEU A 196 36.50 -7.04 -12.13
CA LEU A 196 36.34 -6.40 -10.83
C LEU A 196 37.60 -5.59 -10.43
N GLU A 197 38.62 -5.49 -11.27
CA GLU A 197 39.86 -4.70 -11.04
C GLU A 197 40.53 -4.94 -9.67
N GLY A 198 40.33 -6.13 -9.08
CA GLY A 198 40.82 -6.47 -7.75
C GLY A 198 40.03 -5.88 -6.57
N ARG A 199 38.98 -5.09 -6.83
CA ARG A 199 37.98 -4.71 -5.83
C ARG A 199 36.89 -5.76 -5.81
N GLY A 200 36.88 -6.62 -4.79
CA GLY A 200 35.74 -7.52 -4.58
C GLY A 200 34.45 -6.71 -4.44
N GLU A 201 33.32 -7.30 -4.82
CA GLU A 201 32.02 -6.68 -4.56
C GLU A 201 31.77 -6.57 -3.06
N ASP A 202 31.18 -5.44 -2.65
CA ASP A 202 30.76 -5.27 -1.26
C ASP A 202 29.58 -6.22 -0.97
N PRO A 203 29.67 -7.06 0.07
CA PRO A 203 28.61 -8.01 0.35
C PRO A 203 27.35 -7.28 0.79
N GLU A 204 26.20 -7.66 0.25
CA GLU A 204 24.89 -7.16 0.69
C GLU A 204 24.52 -7.66 2.09
N PHE A 205 25.01 -8.84 2.47
CA PHE A 205 24.78 -9.40 3.80
C PHE A 205 26.08 -9.87 4.43
N PHE A 206 26.22 -9.56 5.71
CA PHE A 206 27.20 -10.22 6.56
C PHE A 206 26.55 -11.42 7.23
N LEU A 207 27.16 -12.58 7.04
CA LEU A 207 26.77 -13.84 7.66
C LEU A 207 27.81 -14.22 8.71
N GLY A 208 27.37 -14.47 9.93
CA GLY A 208 28.17 -15.10 10.98
C GLY A 208 27.80 -16.57 11.12
N VAL A 209 28.71 -17.44 10.68
CA VAL A 209 28.59 -18.89 10.88
C VAL A 209 29.33 -19.26 12.16
N CYS A 210 28.57 -19.67 13.18
CA CYS A 210 29.06 -19.86 14.53
C CYS A 210 28.92 -21.31 14.98
N ALA A 211 29.84 -21.74 15.83
CA ALA A 211 29.78 -23.06 16.45
C ALA A 211 30.20 -23.01 17.92
N ARG A 212 29.65 -23.90 18.72
CA ARG A 212 30.06 -24.10 20.13
C ARG A 212 31.41 -24.80 20.25
N SER A 213 31.79 -25.59 19.25
CA SER A 213 33.06 -26.28 19.16
C SER A 213 33.96 -25.61 18.13
N ARG A 214 35.24 -25.36 18.48
CA ARG A 214 36.26 -24.87 17.53
C ARG A 214 36.64 -25.90 16.46
N ALA A 215 36.24 -27.16 16.64
CA ALA A 215 36.53 -28.24 15.70
C ALA A 215 35.51 -28.35 14.56
N ALA A 216 34.42 -27.56 14.58
CA ALA A 216 33.40 -27.61 13.54
C ALA A 216 33.99 -27.16 12.19
N GLN A 217 33.92 -28.04 11.18
CA GLN A 217 34.28 -27.71 9.81
C GLN A 217 33.15 -26.90 9.17
N LEU A 218 33.45 -25.66 8.81
CA LEU A 218 32.50 -24.76 8.17
C LEU A 218 32.63 -24.88 6.64
N PRO A 219 31.52 -24.85 5.88
CA PRO A 219 31.52 -25.08 4.44
C PRO A 219 32.39 -24.07 3.70
N LEU A 220 32.90 -24.41 2.52
CA LEU A 220 33.67 -23.48 1.69
C LEU A 220 32.77 -22.41 1.05
N PRO A 221 33.32 -21.32 0.47
CA PRO A 221 32.55 -20.44 -0.39
C PRO A 221 31.83 -21.24 -1.47
N ALA A 222 30.58 -20.88 -1.77
CA ALA A 222 29.74 -21.57 -2.73
C ALA A 222 29.05 -20.56 -3.64
N LEU A 223 28.84 -20.97 -4.90
CA LEU A 223 28.14 -20.20 -5.91
C LEU A 223 26.77 -20.86 -6.15
N PHE A 224 25.70 -20.08 -6.05
CA PHE A 224 24.33 -20.56 -6.27
C PHE A 224 23.75 -19.87 -7.49
N GLN A 225 23.36 -20.67 -8.49
CA GLN A 225 22.59 -20.16 -9.62
C GLN A 225 21.12 -20.13 -9.22
N VAL A 226 20.49 -18.96 -9.34
CA VAL A 226 19.07 -18.76 -9.09
C VAL A 226 18.36 -18.38 -10.40
N PRO A 227 17.18 -18.95 -10.71
CA PRO A 227 16.43 -18.57 -11.91
C PRO A 227 16.02 -17.09 -11.91
N LEU A 228 16.35 -16.37 -12.99
CA LEU A 228 15.98 -14.95 -13.20
C LEU A 228 14.47 -14.67 -13.10
N GLN A 229 13.62 -15.66 -13.44
CA GLN A 229 12.16 -15.55 -13.37
C GLN A 229 11.65 -15.32 -11.94
N GLU A 230 12.49 -15.58 -10.93
CA GLU A 230 12.18 -15.41 -9.52
C GLU A 230 12.70 -14.07 -8.94
N PHE A 231 13.39 -13.26 -9.75
CA PHE A 231 13.84 -11.92 -9.35
C PHE A 231 12.86 -10.85 -9.85
N THR A 232 12.26 -10.10 -8.91
CA THR A 232 11.79 -8.75 -9.18
C THR A 232 12.94 -7.80 -8.90
N VAL A 233 13.54 -7.23 -9.95
CA VAL A 233 14.57 -6.19 -9.81
C VAL A 233 13.94 -4.99 -9.09
N ALA A 234 14.59 -4.52 -8.03
CA ALA A 234 14.25 -3.29 -7.34
C ALA A 234 14.18 -2.14 -8.34
N GLU A 235 13.02 -1.50 -8.53
CA GLU A 235 13.01 -0.12 -9.00
C GLU A 235 13.64 0.74 -7.89
N ALA A 236 14.62 1.57 -8.24
CA ALA A 236 15.38 2.36 -7.26
C ALA A 236 14.42 3.23 -6.43
N PRO A 237 14.52 3.22 -5.09
CA PRO A 237 13.71 4.10 -4.26
C PRO A 237 14.20 5.55 -4.45
N ASP A 238 13.27 6.48 -4.67
CA ASP A 238 13.53 7.93 -4.64
C ASP A 238 14.25 8.29 -3.33
N GLU A 239 15.49 8.80 -3.45
CA GLU A 239 16.34 9.16 -2.33
C GLU A 239 15.76 10.39 -1.59
N ALA A 240 14.98 10.14 -0.54
CA ALA A 240 14.61 11.16 0.42
C ALA A 240 15.80 11.43 1.37
N GLU A 241 16.58 12.47 1.07
CA GLU A 241 17.69 12.95 1.88
C GLU A 241 17.26 13.35 3.31
N THR A 242 17.94 12.81 4.33
CA THR A 242 17.86 13.32 5.70
C THR A 242 18.75 14.56 5.85
N PRO A 243 18.20 15.73 6.25
CA PRO A 243 18.99 16.96 6.32
C PRO A 243 19.78 17.07 7.62
N VAL A 244 21.03 17.52 7.48
CA VAL A 244 21.93 17.94 8.57
C VAL A 244 21.46 19.29 9.13
N PRO A 245 21.47 19.53 10.45
CA PRO A 245 20.87 20.73 11.04
C PRO A 245 21.79 21.95 10.88
N GLY A 246 21.57 22.70 9.80
CA GLY A 246 22.02 24.09 9.62
C GLY A 246 20.82 25.04 9.59
N GLU A 247 21.07 26.35 9.67
CA GLU A 247 20.11 27.46 9.86
C GLU A 247 18.83 27.45 8.97
N SER A 248 18.78 26.62 7.92
CA SER A 248 17.60 26.24 7.14
C SER A 248 16.48 25.58 7.98
N ALA A 249 16.82 24.93 9.10
CA ALA A 249 15.85 24.31 10.00
C ALA A 249 14.87 25.33 10.63
N ALA A 250 15.27 26.60 10.79
CA ALA A 250 14.39 27.63 11.35
C ALA A 250 13.33 28.12 10.35
N LEU A 251 13.67 28.17 9.05
CA LEU A 251 12.73 28.50 7.97
C LEU A 251 11.83 27.31 7.66
N ALA A 252 12.38 26.09 7.67
CA ALA A 252 11.60 24.86 7.56
C ALA A 252 10.64 24.67 8.74
N ALA A 253 11.03 25.05 9.97
CA ALA A 253 10.14 25.05 11.12
C ALA A 253 8.98 26.04 10.99
N LEU A 254 9.22 27.23 10.41
CA LEU A 254 8.18 28.22 10.14
C LEU A 254 7.20 27.75 9.05
N ALA A 255 7.70 27.13 7.99
CA ALA A 255 6.87 26.52 6.95
C ALA A 255 6.09 25.29 7.46
N ALA A 256 6.70 24.50 8.34
CA ALA A 256 6.03 23.40 9.04
C ALA A 256 4.95 23.91 10.01
N GLU A 257 5.17 25.05 10.66
CA GLU A 257 4.18 25.66 11.56
C GLU A 257 3.00 26.27 10.78
N GLU A 258 3.26 26.86 9.61
CA GLU A 258 2.23 27.37 8.71
C GLU A 258 1.38 26.23 8.10
N SER A 259 2.02 25.17 7.62
CA SER A 259 1.31 23.97 7.13
C SER A 259 0.54 23.25 8.24
N LEU A 260 1.06 23.21 9.47
CA LEU A 260 0.32 22.69 10.63
C LEU A 260 -0.89 23.58 10.97
N ALA A 261 -0.78 24.91 10.81
CA ALA A 261 -1.88 25.83 11.03
C ALA A 261 -2.97 25.69 9.95
N GLU A 262 -2.58 25.47 8.69
CA GLU A 262 -3.51 25.22 7.59
C GLU A 262 -4.23 23.87 7.76
N ALA A 263 -3.49 22.80 8.07
CA ALA A 263 -4.06 21.49 8.37
C ALA A 263 -5.04 21.56 9.55
N LYS A 264 -4.73 22.34 10.60
CA LYS A 264 -5.66 22.57 11.73
C LYS A 264 -6.95 23.25 11.27
N ARG A 265 -6.88 24.30 10.43
CA ARG A 265 -8.07 24.98 9.89
C ARG A 265 -8.93 24.03 9.05
N ASP A 266 -8.32 23.15 8.27
CA ASP A 266 -9.06 22.18 7.47
C ASP A 266 -9.69 21.09 8.34
N THR A 267 -9.00 20.63 9.39
CA THR A 267 -9.62 19.71 10.36
C THR A 267 -10.79 20.35 11.12
N GLU A 268 -10.74 21.65 11.40
CA GLU A 268 -11.84 22.39 12.01
C GLU A 268 -13.03 22.56 11.05
N LYS A 269 -12.78 22.85 9.77
CA LYS A 269 -13.82 22.87 8.73
C LYS A 269 -14.50 21.51 8.59
N LEU A 270 -13.73 20.42 8.45
CA LEU A 270 -14.27 19.07 8.34
C LEU A 270 -15.06 18.66 9.60
N ARG A 271 -14.61 19.07 10.79
CA ARG A 271 -15.38 18.86 12.03
C ARG A 271 -16.70 19.64 12.04
N ALA A 272 -16.71 20.88 11.54
CA ALA A 272 -17.94 21.67 11.43
C ALA A 272 -18.93 21.05 10.43
N GLU A 273 -18.45 20.58 9.27
CA GLU A 273 -19.28 19.87 8.29
C GLU A 273 -19.83 18.55 8.82
N LEU A 274 -19.02 17.78 9.56
CA LEU A 274 -19.48 16.56 10.23
C LEU A 274 -20.53 16.86 11.31
N ALA A 275 -20.37 17.95 12.07
CA ALA A 275 -21.36 18.37 13.04
C ALA A 275 -22.69 18.76 12.36
N GLU A 276 -22.65 19.48 11.24
CA GLU A 276 -23.85 19.83 10.47
C GLU A 276 -24.54 18.57 9.89
N ARG A 277 -23.77 17.64 9.32
CA ARG A 277 -24.30 16.35 8.83
C ARG A 277 -24.94 15.55 9.95
N ASN A 278 -24.33 15.51 11.14
CA ASN A 278 -24.90 14.80 12.29
C ASN A 278 -26.21 15.43 12.78
N VAL A 279 -26.33 16.76 12.77
CA VAL A 279 -27.60 17.44 13.07
C VAL A 279 -28.67 17.10 12.02
N LYS A 280 -28.30 17.02 10.74
CA LYS A 280 -29.21 16.64 9.66
C LYS A 280 -29.65 15.18 9.79
N ILE A 281 -28.74 14.26 10.13
CA ILE A 281 -29.05 12.85 10.40
C ILE A 281 -30.03 12.75 11.58
N ALA A 282 -29.76 13.42 12.70
CA ALA A 282 -30.65 13.40 13.86
C ALA A 282 -32.06 13.93 13.53
N ARG A 283 -32.16 14.95 12.66
CA ARG A 283 -33.45 15.47 12.18
C ARG A 283 -34.20 14.46 11.31
N LEU A 284 -33.49 13.79 10.39
CA LEU A 284 -34.07 12.75 9.55
C LEU A 284 -34.50 11.53 10.37
N GLU A 285 -33.71 11.11 11.36
CA GLU A 285 -34.09 10.03 12.28
C GLU A 285 -35.35 10.37 13.08
N GLN A 286 -35.50 11.62 13.52
CA GLN A 286 -36.71 12.07 14.21
C GLN A 286 -37.94 12.08 13.28
N GLU A 287 -37.75 12.46 12.02
CA GLU A 287 -38.80 12.45 11.00
C GLU A 287 -39.21 11.01 10.64
N VAL A 288 -38.25 10.09 10.50
CA VAL A 288 -38.52 8.65 10.32
C VAL A 288 -39.30 8.09 11.50
N LYS A 289 -38.86 8.33 12.75
CA LYS A 289 -39.59 7.90 13.95
C LYS A 289 -41.01 8.44 14.00
N ARG A 290 -41.22 9.70 13.59
CA ARG A 290 -42.56 10.29 13.52
C ARG A 290 -43.41 9.59 12.46
N SER A 291 -42.86 9.34 11.27
CA SER A 291 -43.57 8.63 10.20
C SER A 291 -43.91 7.17 10.58
N GLU A 292 -43.02 6.50 11.31
CA GLU A 292 -43.25 5.14 11.81
C GLU A 292 -44.34 5.10 12.89
N ALA A 293 -44.37 6.10 13.79
CA ALA A 293 -45.43 6.24 14.79
C ALA A 293 -46.78 6.52 14.12
N GLU A 294 -46.84 7.42 13.14
CA GLU A 294 -48.04 7.71 12.36
C GLU A 294 -48.52 6.46 11.59
N ALA A 295 -47.61 5.69 11.01
CA ALA A 295 -47.92 4.42 10.35
C ALA A 295 -48.40 3.34 11.34
N ALA A 296 -47.82 3.27 12.54
CA ALA A 296 -48.25 2.36 13.59
C ALA A 296 -49.67 2.70 14.08
N GLU A 297 -49.98 3.97 14.30
CA GLU A 297 -51.33 4.42 14.63
C GLU A 297 -52.32 4.12 13.51
N ALA A 298 -51.95 4.33 12.24
CA ALA A 298 -52.79 3.98 11.10
C ALA A 298 -53.08 2.47 11.06
N ARG A 299 -52.09 1.62 11.34
CA ARG A 299 -52.27 0.17 11.47
C ARG A 299 -53.20 -0.19 12.62
N GLU A 300 -53.04 0.43 13.79
CA GLU A 300 -53.91 0.19 14.94
C GLU A 300 -55.36 0.62 14.66
N ARG A 301 -55.57 1.77 14.02
CA ARG A 301 -56.90 2.24 13.59
C ARG A 301 -57.53 1.27 12.59
N SER A 302 -56.74 0.78 11.62
CA SER A 302 -57.21 -0.22 10.66
C SER A 302 -57.59 -1.55 11.32
N ALA A 303 -56.81 -1.99 12.33
CA ALA A 303 -57.09 -3.20 13.09
C ALA A 303 -58.35 -3.06 13.97
N LYS A 304 -58.55 -1.89 14.59
CA LYS A 304 -59.78 -1.58 15.36
C LYS A 304 -61.01 -1.58 14.46
N LEU A 305 -60.94 -0.97 13.28
CA LEU A 305 -62.02 -1.00 12.29
C LEU A 305 -62.28 -2.41 11.78
N ALA A 306 -61.25 -3.19 11.49
CA ALA A 306 -61.42 -4.60 11.09
C ALA A 306 -62.11 -5.42 12.18
N LYS A 307 -61.73 -5.23 13.45
CA LYS A 307 -62.35 -5.89 14.59
C LYS A 307 -63.80 -5.46 14.78
N SER A 308 -64.14 -4.17 14.65
CA SER A 308 -65.53 -3.72 14.77
C SER A 308 -66.41 -4.31 13.67
N MET A 309 -65.89 -4.39 12.44
CA MET A 309 -66.60 -5.03 11.31
C MET A 309 -66.79 -6.53 11.54
N GLU A 310 -65.84 -7.21 12.20
CA GLU A 310 -65.95 -8.63 12.54
C GLU A 310 -66.97 -8.86 13.68
N ASP A 311 -66.95 -8.02 14.71
CA ASP A 311 -67.91 -8.09 15.82
C ASP A 311 -69.33 -7.77 15.35
N GLU A 312 -69.50 -6.81 14.43
CA GLU A 312 -70.78 -6.52 13.77
C GLU A 312 -71.27 -7.71 12.94
N ARG A 313 -70.39 -8.33 12.14
CA ARG A 313 -70.72 -9.59 11.43
C ARG A 313 -71.10 -10.72 12.38
N LYS A 314 -70.41 -10.88 13.51
CA LYS A 314 -70.76 -11.89 14.52
C LYS A 314 -72.10 -11.58 15.19
N ALA A 315 -72.41 -10.31 15.44
CA ALA A 315 -73.69 -9.88 15.97
C ALA A 315 -74.83 -10.13 14.97
N GLU A 316 -74.61 -9.85 13.69
CA GLU A 316 -75.56 -10.19 12.62
C GLU A 316 -75.75 -11.69 12.46
N GLN A 317 -74.68 -12.48 12.52
CA GLN A 317 -74.75 -13.94 12.48
C GLN A 317 -75.51 -14.51 13.69
N ARG A 318 -75.28 -13.98 14.90
CA ARG A 318 -76.05 -14.36 16.10
C ARG A 318 -77.52 -13.99 15.97
N LYS A 319 -77.84 -12.77 15.51
CA LYS A 319 -79.22 -12.36 15.25
C LYS A 319 -79.90 -13.27 14.20
N ALA A 320 -79.18 -13.64 13.14
CA ALA A 320 -79.69 -14.57 12.14
C ALA A 320 -79.91 -15.98 12.72
N PHE A 321 -78.98 -16.46 13.56
CA PHE A 321 -79.07 -17.76 14.23
C PHE A 321 -80.23 -17.80 15.24
N ASP A 322 -80.38 -16.77 16.07
CA ASP A 322 -81.47 -16.63 17.02
C ASP A 322 -82.83 -16.50 16.30
N ALA A 323 -82.89 -15.80 15.17
CA ALA A 323 -84.09 -15.72 14.34
C ALA A 323 -84.46 -17.09 13.72
N THR A 324 -83.47 -17.91 13.35
CA THR A 324 -83.73 -19.30 12.92
C THR A 324 -84.15 -20.19 14.08
N PHE A 325 -83.59 -20.02 15.28
CA PHE A 325 -83.93 -20.81 16.46
C PHE A 325 -85.32 -20.45 16.99
N ALA A 326 -85.70 -19.17 16.97
CA ALA A 326 -87.05 -18.72 17.30
C ALA A 326 -88.11 -19.27 16.32
N ARG A 327 -87.77 -19.37 15.02
CA ARG A 327 -88.63 -20.05 14.02
C ARG A 327 -88.74 -21.56 14.24
N ALA A 328 -87.67 -22.21 14.71
CA ALA A 328 -87.67 -23.63 15.07
C ALA A 328 -88.46 -23.91 16.36
N ALA A 329 -88.39 -23.01 17.36
CA ALA A 329 -89.17 -23.11 18.59
C ALA A 329 -90.68 -22.92 18.33
N GLN A 330 -91.06 -21.97 17.47
CA GLN A 330 -92.46 -21.78 17.06
C GLN A 330 -93.03 -22.96 16.24
N THR A 331 -92.17 -23.77 15.61
CA THR A 331 -92.60 -24.99 14.90
C THR A 331 -92.62 -26.23 15.81
N ALA A 332 -92.01 -26.18 16.99
CA ALA A 332 -92.03 -27.27 17.99
C ALA A 332 -93.22 -27.16 18.98
N GLU A 333 -93.85 -26.00 19.13
CA GLU A 333 -94.95 -25.76 20.08
C GLU A 333 -96.36 -26.16 19.55
N LEU A 334 -96.43 -26.76 18.34
CA LEU A 334 -97.68 -27.14 17.67
C LEU A 334 -97.80 -28.65 17.34
N ALA A 335 -97.00 -29.50 18.00
CA ALA A 335 -97.12 -30.96 17.87
C ALA A 335 -97.53 -31.60 19.22
N ALA A 336 -98.83 -31.57 19.51
CA ALA A 336 -99.42 -32.24 20.66
C ALA A 336 -99.46 -33.77 20.47
N PRO A 337 -99.10 -34.59 21.47
CA PRO A 337 -99.20 -36.05 21.39
C PRO A 337 -100.65 -36.53 21.59
N PRO A 338 -101.10 -37.58 20.87
CA PRO A 338 -102.48 -38.09 20.97
C PRO A 338 -102.71 -38.92 22.24
N PRO A 339 -103.93 -38.88 22.84
CA PRO A 339 -104.25 -39.62 24.05
C PRO A 339 -104.67 -41.08 23.79
N VAL A 340 -104.32 -41.95 24.74
CA VAL A 340 -104.67 -43.37 24.81
C VAL A 340 -106.09 -43.54 25.37
N ARG A 341 -106.96 -44.30 24.67
CA ARG A 341 -108.29 -44.72 25.14
C ARG A 341 -108.33 -46.23 25.46
N PRO A 342 -108.90 -46.65 26.61
CA PRO A 342 -109.35 -48.02 26.84
C PRO A 342 -110.85 -48.20 26.53
N ALA A 343 -111.26 -49.47 26.45
CA ALA A 343 -112.44 -49.98 25.76
C ALA A 343 -113.76 -50.04 26.58
N GLY A 344 -114.87 -49.76 25.87
CA GLY A 344 -116.22 -50.35 26.02
C GLY A 344 -117.21 -49.69 27.02
N PRO A 345 -118.53 -50.02 26.96
CA PRO A 345 -119.33 -50.48 25.80
C PRO A 345 -120.76 -49.83 25.73
N VAL A 346 -121.54 -50.20 24.69
CA VAL A 346 -123.04 -50.14 24.56
C VAL A 346 -123.63 -48.73 24.35
N ALA A 347 -124.54 -48.41 23.41
CA ALA A 347 -125.15 -48.97 22.21
C ALA A 347 -125.90 -47.79 21.54
N GLU A 348 -126.25 -47.92 20.26
CA GLU A 348 -127.16 -47.05 19.49
C GLU A 348 -126.61 -45.66 19.10
N GLU A 349 -126.17 -45.51 17.84
CA GLU A 349 -126.37 -44.29 17.02
C GLU A 349 -125.71 -44.43 15.63
N GLY A 350 -126.46 -44.96 14.66
CA GLY A 350 -126.00 -45.21 13.29
C GLY A 350 -125.90 -43.99 12.37
N ASP A 351 -126.44 -42.83 12.74
CA ASP A 351 -126.54 -41.66 11.84
C ASP A 351 -125.51 -40.54 12.12
N LEU A 352 -124.83 -40.56 13.28
CA LEU A 352 -123.76 -39.61 13.63
C LEU A 352 -122.38 -40.03 13.11
N VAL A 353 -122.18 -41.33 12.86
CA VAL A 353 -120.91 -41.90 12.38
C VAL A 353 -120.66 -41.55 10.90
N ILE A 354 -121.72 -41.47 10.09
CA ILE A 354 -121.59 -41.11 8.65
C ILE A 354 -121.29 -39.62 8.47
N ARG A 355 -121.81 -38.73 9.34
CA ARG A 355 -121.43 -37.31 9.34
C ARG A 355 -119.99 -37.09 9.81
N ARG A 356 -119.58 -37.72 10.91
CA ARG A 356 -118.19 -37.63 11.40
C ARG A 356 -117.16 -38.15 10.40
N LEU A 357 -117.43 -39.26 9.73
CA LEU A 357 -116.51 -39.78 8.71
C LEU A 357 -116.46 -38.91 7.44
N ARG A 358 -117.53 -38.18 7.12
CA ARG A 358 -117.52 -37.19 6.01
C ARG A 358 -116.75 -35.93 6.40
N ASP A 359 -116.95 -35.43 7.62
CA ASP A 359 -116.22 -34.26 8.14
C ASP A 359 -114.72 -34.58 8.30
N ASP A 360 -114.37 -35.76 8.81
CA ASP A 360 -112.98 -36.23 8.93
C ASP A 360 -112.31 -36.40 7.55
N LEU A 361 -113.05 -36.84 6.53
CA LEU A 361 -112.52 -36.94 5.16
C LEU A 361 -112.35 -35.57 4.50
N GLU A 362 -113.22 -34.60 4.78
CA GLU A 362 -113.05 -33.22 4.33
C GLU A 362 -111.87 -32.53 5.03
N ASP A 363 -111.70 -32.74 6.32
CA ASP A 363 -110.56 -32.21 7.08
C ASP A 363 -109.25 -32.86 6.63
N LYS A 364 -109.24 -34.17 6.34
CA LYS A 364 -108.06 -34.84 5.75
C LYS A 364 -107.76 -34.36 4.33
N ARG A 365 -108.77 -33.98 3.55
CA ARG A 365 -108.56 -33.34 2.24
C ARG A 365 -107.98 -31.94 2.36
N ARG A 366 -108.48 -31.12 3.31
CA ARG A 366 -107.92 -29.80 3.61
C ARG A 366 -106.48 -29.90 4.12
N GLU A 367 -106.19 -30.87 4.97
CA GLU A 367 -104.83 -31.13 5.47
C GLU A 367 -103.90 -31.57 4.32
N ALA A 368 -104.37 -32.41 3.40
CA ALA A 368 -103.60 -32.80 2.22
C ALA A 368 -103.37 -31.63 1.24
N GLU A 369 -104.35 -30.73 1.08
CA GLU A 369 -104.20 -29.52 0.27
C GLU A 369 -103.25 -28.50 0.93
N GLN A 370 -103.31 -28.35 2.26
CA GLN A 370 -102.37 -27.52 3.02
C GLN A 370 -100.94 -28.07 2.93
N LEU A 371 -100.75 -29.38 3.00
CA LEU A 371 -99.45 -30.02 2.82
C LEU A 371 -98.93 -29.89 1.38
N ARG A 372 -99.82 -29.90 0.37
CA ARG A 372 -99.44 -29.62 -1.01
C ARG A 372 -99.00 -28.16 -1.19
N HIS A 373 -99.76 -27.20 -0.66
CA HIS A 373 -99.36 -25.80 -0.69
C HIS A 373 -98.06 -25.52 0.08
N ALA A 374 -97.89 -26.13 1.27
CA ALA A 374 -96.64 -26.04 2.02
C ALA A 374 -95.46 -26.67 1.25
N GLY A 375 -95.71 -27.77 0.54
CA GLY A 375 -94.72 -28.41 -0.34
C GLY A 375 -94.35 -27.55 -1.56
N GLU A 376 -95.32 -26.86 -2.16
CA GLU A 376 -95.08 -25.92 -3.26
C GLU A 376 -94.32 -24.67 -2.78
N ASP A 377 -94.67 -24.12 -1.61
CA ASP A 377 -93.95 -23.01 -0.98
C ASP A 377 -92.52 -23.41 -0.58
N ALA A 378 -92.34 -24.64 -0.08
CA ALA A 378 -91.00 -25.17 0.22
C ALA A 378 -90.17 -25.32 -1.05
N LYS A 379 -90.75 -25.84 -2.15
CA LYS A 379 -90.09 -25.92 -3.46
C LYS A 379 -89.72 -24.55 -4.00
N ALA A 380 -90.62 -23.57 -3.89
CA ALA A 380 -90.36 -22.19 -4.33
C ALA A 380 -89.22 -21.55 -3.51
N LYS A 381 -89.19 -21.75 -2.19
CA LYS A 381 -88.11 -21.28 -1.31
C LYS A 381 -86.78 -21.96 -1.63
N LEU A 382 -86.79 -23.25 -1.94
CA LEU A 382 -85.58 -24.00 -2.30
C LEU A 382 -85.01 -23.51 -3.63
N ALA A 383 -85.86 -23.31 -4.66
CA ALA A 383 -85.44 -22.73 -5.93
C ALA A 383 -84.91 -21.30 -5.78
N ALA A 384 -85.50 -20.48 -4.90
CA ALA A 384 -85.00 -19.14 -4.60
C ALA A 384 -83.65 -19.18 -3.85
N ALA A 385 -83.44 -20.14 -2.95
CA ALA A 385 -82.18 -20.34 -2.25
C ALA A 385 -81.06 -20.81 -3.21
N GLU A 386 -81.36 -21.75 -4.11
CA GLU A 386 -80.44 -22.21 -5.16
C GLU A 386 -80.02 -21.07 -6.08
N LYS A 387 -80.97 -20.22 -6.50
CA LYS A 387 -80.65 -19.04 -7.32
C LYS A 387 -79.72 -18.07 -6.58
N ARG A 388 -79.95 -17.83 -5.29
CA ARG A 388 -79.08 -16.96 -4.47
C ARG A 388 -77.70 -17.57 -4.26
N ALA A 389 -77.60 -18.90 -4.09
CA ALA A 389 -76.33 -19.61 -3.99
C ALA A 389 -75.52 -19.48 -5.29
N ALA A 390 -76.16 -19.67 -6.45
CA ALA A 390 -75.52 -19.48 -7.75
C ALA A 390 -75.04 -18.04 -7.98
N GLU A 391 -75.83 -17.04 -7.57
CA GLU A 391 -75.43 -15.63 -7.65
C GLU A 391 -74.27 -15.30 -6.70
N ALA A 392 -74.24 -15.89 -5.49
CA ALA A 392 -73.14 -15.74 -4.55
C ALA A 392 -71.84 -16.38 -5.05
N GLU A 393 -71.93 -17.57 -5.66
CA GLU A 393 -70.80 -18.25 -6.27
C GLU A 393 -70.21 -17.45 -7.44
N LYS A 394 -71.07 -16.86 -8.28
CA LYS A 394 -70.62 -15.97 -9.35
C LYS A 394 -69.88 -14.75 -8.82
N ARG A 395 -70.38 -14.11 -7.75
CA ARG A 395 -69.70 -12.97 -7.11
C ARG A 395 -68.36 -13.38 -6.48
N ALA A 396 -68.29 -14.54 -5.86
CA ALA A 396 -67.05 -15.07 -5.30
C ALA A 396 -65.99 -15.35 -6.39
N ALA A 397 -66.43 -15.85 -7.55
CA ALA A 397 -65.55 -16.04 -8.72
C ALA A 397 -65.04 -14.70 -9.27
N GLU A 398 -65.88 -13.66 -9.31
CA GLU A 398 -65.47 -12.31 -9.73
C GLU A 398 -64.50 -11.65 -8.75
N THR A 399 -64.68 -11.81 -7.43
CA THR A 399 -63.72 -11.32 -6.43
C THR A 399 -62.41 -12.09 -6.49
N GLY A 400 -62.44 -13.40 -6.74
CA GLY A 400 -61.23 -14.21 -6.97
C GLY A 400 -60.41 -13.70 -8.16
N LYS A 401 -61.07 -13.36 -9.28
CA LYS A 401 -60.40 -12.78 -10.46
C LYS A 401 -59.76 -11.42 -10.16
N ARG A 402 -60.45 -10.55 -9.41
CA ARG A 402 -59.91 -9.23 -9.02
C ARG A 402 -58.71 -9.35 -8.08
N ASN A 403 -58.75 -10.29 -7.12
CA ASN A 403 -57.61 -10.54 -6.24
C ASN A 403 -56.39 -11.05 -7.02
N ALA A 404 -56.58 -11.98 -7.96
CA ALA A 404 -55.49 -12.46 -8.81
C ALA A 404 -54.89 -11.35 -9.69
N GLU A 405 -55.71 -10.39 -10.15
CA GLU A 405 -55.21 -9.23 -10.90
C GLU A 405 -54.41 -8.27 -10.01
N LEU A 406 -54.88 -8.03 -8.77
CA LEU A 406 -54.15 -7.21 -7.79
C LEU A 406 -52.81 -7.84 -7.43
N GLU A 407 -52.75 -9.15 -7.19
CA GLU A 407 -51.51 -9.89 -6.93
C GLU A 407 -50.51 -9.78 -8.08
N ARG A 408 -50.98 -9.80 -9.34
CA ARG A 408 -50.12 -9.57 -10.51
C ARG A 408 -49.54 -8.16 -10.53
N ARG A 409 -50.37 -7.15 -10.22
CA ARG A 409 -49.91 -5.75 -10.19
C ARG A 409 -48.95 -5.48 -9.04
N THR A 410 -49.15 -6.09 -7.88
CA THR A 410 -48.19 -5.98 -6.76
C THR A 410 -46.86 -6.64 -7.11
N ALA A 411 -46.89 -7.83 -7.72
CA ALA A 411 -45.66 -8.49 -8.18
C ALA A 411 -44.92 -7.68 -9.26
N GLU A 412 -45.63 -7.01 -10.17
CA GLU A 412 -45.02 -6.12 -11.17
C GLU A 412 -44.41 -4.87 -10.52
N ALA A 413 -45.09 -4.28 -9.53
CA ALA A 413 -44.57 -3.14 -8.78
C ALA A 413 -43.32 -3.52 -7.98
N GLU A 414 -43.30 -4.68 -7.34
CA GLU A 414 -42.12 -5.22 -6.63
C GLU A 414 -40.94 -5.43 -7.58
N ARG A 415 -41.17 -5.95 -8.80
CA ARG A 415 -40.11 -6.08 -9.81
C ARG A 415 -39.55 -4.73 -10.23
N LYS A 416 -40.41 -3.74 -10.49
CA LYS A 416 -39.96 -2.38 -10.85
C LYS A 416 -39.21 -1.70 -9.70
N ALA A 417 -39.63 -1.91 -8.46
CA ALA A 417 -38.91 -1.42 -7.28
C ALA A 417 -37.53 -2.08 -7.14
N ALA A 418 -37.42 -3.38 -7.37
CA ALA A 418 -36.14 -4.08 -7.36
C ALA A 418 -35.19 -3.60 -8.48
N GLU A 419 -35.70 -3.35 -9.69
CA GLU A 419 -34.92 -2.77 -10.79
C GLU A 419 -34.46 -1.34 -10.49
N ALA A 420 -35.32 -0.52 -9.88
CA ALA A 420 -34.95 0.82 -9.43
C ALA A 420 -33.87 0.79 -8.33
N GLY A 421 -33.94 -0.18 -7.42
CA GLY A 421 -32.91 -0.42 -6.40
C GLY A 421 -31.55 -0.72 -7.01
N LYS A 422 -31.48 -1.65 -7.98
CA LYS A 422 -30.24 -1.98 -8.69
C LYS A 422 -29.63 -0.76 -9.42
N ARG A 423 -30.47 0.06 -10.05
CA ARG A 423 -30.00 1.29 -10.71
C ARG A 423 -29.46 2.31 -9.72
N ALA A 424 -30.05 2.40 -8.52
CA ALA A 424 -29.54 3.28 -7.46
C ALA A 424 -28.17 2.82 -6.96
N GLU A 425 -27.99 1.51 -6.74
CA GLU A 425 -26.70 0.91 -6.36
C GLU A 425 -25.62 1.15 -7.43
N ASP A 426 -25.97 1.03 -8.72
CA ASP A 426 -25.04 1.32 -9.82
C ASP A 426 -24.61 2.79 -9.87
N VAL A 427 -25.53 3.72 -9.61
CA VAL A 427 -25.22 5.16 -9.53
C VAL A 427 -24.33 5.47 -8.33
N GLU A 428 -24.60 4.86 -7.17
CA GLU A 428 -23.79 5.02 -5.97
C GLU A 428 -22.37 4.48 -6.18
N ARG A 429 -22.23 3.32 -6.83
CA ARG A 429 -20.92 2.76 -7.21
C ARG A 429 -20.14 3.69 -8.14
N ARG A 430 -20.80 4.26 -9.15
CA ARG A 430 -20.18 5.23 -10.08
C ARG A 430 -19.78 6.53 -9.37
N ALA A 431 -20.58 7.03 -8.43
CA ALA A 431 -20.24 8.19 -7.63
C ALA A 431 -19.03 7.93 -6.72
N ALA A 432 -18.95 6.74 -6.11
CA ALA A 432 -17.78 6.34 -5.33
C ALA A 432 -16.51 6.19 -6.18
N GLU A 433 -16.64 5.67 -7.41
CA GLU A 433 -15.52 5.62 -8.36
C GLU A 433 -15.05 7.01 -8.80
N ALA A 434 -15.98 7.94 -9.05
CA ALA A 434 -15.64 9.33 -9.36
C ALA A 434 -14.92 10.02 -8.20
N GLY A 435 -15.37 9.82 -6.95
CA GLY A 435 -14.69 10.33 -5.76
C GLY A 435 -13.27 9.80 -5.62
N ARG A 436 -13.04 8.49 -5.84
CA ARG A 436 -11.69 7.91 -5.85
C ARG A 436 -10.79 8.48 -6.94
N ARG A 437 -11.35 8.85 -8.11
CA ARG A 437 -10.58 9.50 -9.18
C ARG A 437 -10.19 10.92 -8.80
N GLU A 438 -11.07 11.65 -8.14
CA GLU A 438 -10.78 13.01 -7.64
C GLU A 438 -9.71 12.98 -6.55
N GLU A 439 -9.78 12.04 -5.61
CA GLU A 439 -8.73 11.82 -4.59
C GLU A 439 -7.37 11.53 -5.23
N ARG A 440 -7.32 10.67 -6.25
CA ARG A 440 -6.07 10.39 -7.01
C ARG A 440 -5.53 11.61 -7.74
N LEU A 441 -6.39 12.48 -8.27
CA LEU A 441 -5.93 13.72 -8.92
C LEU A 441 -5.32 14.68 -7.90
N VAL A 442 -5.91 14.78 -6.70
CA VAL A 442 -5.35 15.61 -5.62
C VAL A 442 -4.00 15.05 -5.14
N GLU A 443 -3.87 13.73 -5.05
CA GLU A 443 -2.59 13.07 -4.74
C GLU A 443 -1.53 13.35 -5.81
N LEU A 444 -1.85 13.17 -7.09
CA LEU A 444 -0.94 13.48 -8.20
C LEU A 444 -0.55 14.98 -8.25
N GLU A 445 -1.47 15.90 -7.94
CA GLU A 445 -1.15 17.32 -7.84
C GLU A 445 -0.20 17.63 -6.67
N ARG A 446 -0.33 16.88 -5.57
CA ARG A 446 0.57 17.00 -4.42
C ARG A 446 1.96 16.49 -4.78
N ASP A 447 2.05 15.31 -5.41
CA ASP A 447 3.31 14.72 -5.85
C ASP A 447 4.01 15.61 -6.88
N ALA A 448 3.26 16.17 -7.83
CA ALA A 448 3.80 17.11 -8.81
C ALA A 448 4.33 18.41 -8.18
N ARG A 449 3.74 18.88 -7.07
CA ARG A 449 4.29 20.02 -6.31
C ARG A 449 5.58 19.63 -5.61
N THR A 450 5.60 18.49 -4.93
CA THR A 450 6.80 17.99 -4.25
C THR A 450 7.96 17.76 -5.22
N ALA A 451 7.69 17.22 -6.42
CA ALA A 451 8.70 17.07 -7.47
C ALA A 451 9.25 18.41 -7.99
N ARG A 452 8.40 19.44 -8.15
CA ARG A 452 8.85 20.79 -8.53
C ARG A 452 9.72 21.43 -7.45
N ASP A 453 9.36 21.26 -6.18
CA ASP A 453 10.14 21.79 -5.06
C ASP A 453 11.51 21.08 -4.97
N ALA A 454 11.55 19.76 -5.18
CA ALA A 454 12.79 18.99 -5.24
C ALA A 454 13.69 19.43 -6.41
N LEU A 455 13.13 19.61 -7.61
CA LEU A 455 13.87 20.15 -8.76
C LEU A 455 14.46 21.53 -8.46
N GLY A 456 13.69 22.42 -7.82
CA GLY A 456 14.17 23.75 -7.41
C GLY A 456 15.32 23.68 -6.40
N ALA A 457 15.31 22.70 -5.49
CA ALA A 457 16.39 22.45 -4.55
C ALA A 457 17.65 21.93 -5.27
N CYS A 458 17.52 20.95 -6.16
CA CYS A 458 18.63 20.44 -6.97
C CYS A 458 19.26 21.53 -7.86
N GLU A 459 18.45 22.41 -8.45
CA GLU A 459 18.97 23.55 -9.22
C GLU A 459 19.79 24.51 -8.33
N HIS A 460 19.32 24.79 -7.12
CA HIS A 460 20.06 25.62 -6.15
C HIS A 460 21.38 24.97 -5.72
N GLU A 461 21.40 23.65 -5.52
CA GLU A 461 22.64 22.94 -5.17
C GLU A 461 23.62 22.90 -6.33
N ARG A 462 23.14 22.70 -7.56
CA ARG A 462 23.97 22.80 -8.76
C ARG A 462 24.59 24.20 -8.89
N ASP A 463 23.82 25.26 -8.66
CA ASP A 463 24.32 26.63 -8.72
C ASP A 463 25.36 26.91 -7.62
N ARG A 464 25.17 26.36 -6.42
CA ARG A 464 26.17 26.42 -5.34
C ARG A 464 27.44 25.66 -5.68
N ALA A 465 27.33 24.44 -6.20
CA ALA A 465 28.46 23.64 -6.64
C ALA A 465 29.24 24.33 -7.76
N ALA A 466 28.54 24.91 -8.74
CA ALA A 466 29.15 25.70 -9.81
C ALA A 466 29.82 27.00 -9.30
N ALA A 467 29.29 27.62 -8.24
CA ALA A 467 29.93 28.76 -7.60
C ALA A 467 31.19 28.32 -6.81
N ALA A 468 31.14 27.20 -6.09
CA ALA A 468 32.27 26.64 -5.36
C ALA A 468 33.40 26.22 -6.30
N ALA A 469 33.08 25.55 -7.42
CA ALA A 469 34.06 25.19 -8.46
C ALA A 469 34.77 26.43 -9.04
N ARG A 470 34.00 27.48 -9.39
CA ARG A 470 34.58 28.75 -9.86
C ARG A 470 35.47 29.42 -8.82
N ALA A 471 35.14 29.31 -7.54
CA ALA A 471 35.97 29.82 -6.45
C ALA A 471 37.28 29.02 -6.31
N ALA A 472 37.20 27.69 -6.39
CA ALA A 472 38.36 26.81 -6.36
C ALA A 472 39.30 27.05 -7.55
N ASP A 473 38.76 27.19 -8.77
CA ASP A 473 39.55 27.53 -9.96
C ASP A 473 40.27 28.88 -9.81
N ALA A 474 39.59 29.88 -9.24
CA ALA A 474 40.20 31.18 -8.96
C ALA A 474 41.31 31.11 -7.90
N GLU A 475 41.20 30.22 -6.92
CA GLU A 475 42.24 29.98 -5.92
C GLU A 475 43.43 29.20 -6.51
N ALA A 476 43.16 28.19 -7.33
CA ALA A 476 44.17 27.44 -8.07
C ALA A 476 44.98 28.36 -8.98
N HIS A 477 44.33 29.27 -9.73
CA HIS A 477 45.03 30.27 -10.53
C HIS A 477 45.95 31.18 -9.70
N LYS A 478 45.49 31.64 -8.52
CA LYS A 478 46.34 32.43 -7.61
C LYS A 478 47.54 31.62 -7.09
N ALA A 479 47.35 30.33 -6.83
CA ALA A 479 48.43 29.45 -6.37
C ALA A 479 49.48 29.23 -7.47
N VAL A 480 49.03 29.04 -8.72
CA VAL A 480 49.91 28.95 -9.90
C VAL A 480 50.69 30.26 -10.08
N ASP A 481 50.03 31.41 -10.07
CA ASP A 481 50.68 32.72 -10.18
C ASP A 481 51.75 32.92 -9.07
N ALA A 482 51.44 32.51 -7.84
CA ALA A 482 52.38 32.59 -6.72
C ALA A 482 53.57 31.62 -6.89
N ALA A 483 53.35 30.42 -7.44
CA ALA A 483 54.41 29.46 -7.74
C ALA A 483 55.32 29.97 -8.86
N GLU A 484 54.75 30.53 -9.93
CA GLU A 484 55.51 31.15 -11.02
C GLU A 484 56.39 32.30 -10.52
N GLN A 485 55.86 33.16 -9.63
CA GLN A 485 56.65 34.23 -9.00
C GLN A 485 57.83 33.68 -8.19
N ARG A 486 57.63 32.62 -7.39
CA ARG A 486 58.71 31.98 -6.62
C ARG A 486 59.77 31.35 -7.54
N LEU A 487 59.35 30.73 -8.64
CA LEU A 487 60.27 30.17 -9.63
C LEU A 487 61.08 31.28 -10.32
N ALA A 488 60.43 32.40 -10.68
CA ALA A 488 61.11 33.56 -11.24
C ALA A 488 62.14 34.16 -10.26
N GLU A 489 61.81 34.27 -8.97
CA GLU A 489 62.76 34.72 -7.93
C GLU A 489 63.95 33.76 -7.77
N ARG A 490 63.70 32.44 -7.76
CA ARG A 490 64.76 31.42 -7.70
C ARG A 490 65.65 31.48 -8.94
N GLY A 491 65.06 31.67 -10.13
CA GLY A 491 65.80 31.86 -11.37
C GLY A 491 66.73 33.08 -11.32
N ARG A 492 66.28 34.20 -10.76
CA ARG A 492 67.13 35.39 -10.54
C ARG A 492 68.29 35.09 -9.58
N LYS A 493 68.03 34.41 -8.47
CA LYS A 493 69.08 34.01 -7.50
C LYS A 493 70.11 33.07 -8.10
N LEU A 494 69.68 32.11 -8.93
CA LEU A 494 70.59 31.22 -9.65
C LEU A 494 71.47 32.00 -10.61
N ALA A 495 70.91 32.93 -11.39
CA ALA A 495 71.68 33.79 -12.29
C ALA A 495 72.71 34.66 -11.53
N GLU A 496 72.36 35.18 -10.35
CA GLU A 496 73.30 35.88 -9.46
C GLU A 496 74.43 34.96 -8.98
N MET A 497 74.10 33.74 -8.55
CA MET A 497 75.09 32.75 -8.12
C MET A 497 76.02 32.30 -9.25
N GLU A 498 75.49 32.09 -10.46
CA GLU A 498 76.28 31.78 -11.65
C GLU A 498 77.26 32.91 -11.96
N LYS A 499 76.82 34.17 -11.86
CA LYS A 499 77.70 35.32 -12.04
C LYS A 499 78.84 35.35 -11.01
N VAL A 500 78.54 35.09 -9.74
CA VAL A 500 79.57 35.00 -8.68
C VAL A 500 80.52 33.82 -8.93
N ALA A 501 80.01 32.69 -9.40
CA ALA A 501 80.84 31.54 -9.74
C ALA A 501 81.78 31.84 -10.92
N GLU A 502 81.29 32.54 -11.94
CA GLU A 502 82.10 32.96 -13.09
C GLU A 502 83.16 34.00 -12.69
N GLU A 503 82.81 34.98 -11.84
CA GLU A 503 83.76 35.93 -11.27
C GLU A 503 84.87 35.21 -10.47
N ARG A 504 84.50 34.21 -9.65
CA ARG A 504 85.48 33.38 -8.92
C ARG A 504 86.36 32.56 -9.87
N ARG A 505 85.77 32.00 -10.94
CA ARG A 505 86.50 31.25 -11.95
C ARG A 505 87.55 32.12 -12.64
N LEU A 506 87.18 33.33 -13.05
CA LEU A 506 88.11 34.29 -13.64
C LEU A 506 89.24 34.65 -12.67
N LEU A 507 88.92 34.85 -11.39
CA LEU A 507 89.93 35.11 -10.35
C LEU A 507 90.93 33.94 -10.19
N VAL A 508 90.45 32.70 -10.24
CA VAL A 508 91.30 31.50 -10.21
C VAL A 508 92.17 31.41 -11.47
N GLU A 509 91.60 31.68 -12.65
CA GLU A 509 92.37 31.70 -13.91
C GLU A 509 93.46 32.79 -13.89
N ASP A 510 93.18 33.96 -13.32
CA ASP A 510 94.16 35.04 -13.14
C ASP A 510 95.26 34.67 -12.15
N LEU A 511 94.92 34.08 -10.99
CA LEU A 511 95.90 33.57 -10.02
C LEU A 511 96.79 32.47 -10.63
N LEU A 512 96.22 31.55 -11.40
CA LEU A 512 96.99 30.52 -12.12
C LEU A 512 97.90 31.14 -13.18
N ARG A 513 97.46 32.22 -13.84
CA ARG A 513 98.28 32.96 -14.79
C ARG A 513 99.43 33.68 -14.10
N GLU A 514 99.21 34.29 -12.94
CA GLU A 514 100.26 34.89 -12.10
C GLU A 514 101.27 33.85 -11.61
N LEU A 515 100.81 32.67 -11.17
CA LEU A 515 101.69 31.57 -10.77
C LEU A 515 102.55 31.04 -11.93
N ARG A 516 102.00 30.98 -13.15
CA ARG A 516 102.77 30.62 -14.36
C ARG A 516 103.76 31.70 -14.80
N HIS A 517 103.54 32.95 -14.43
CA HIS A 517 104.41 34.07 -14.77
C HIS A 517 105.39 34.45 -13.66
N ARG A 518 105.34 33.81 -12.48
CA ARG A 518 106.48 33.82 -11.56
C ARG A 518 107.66 33.16 -12.27
N PRO A 519 108.74 33.89 -12.55
CA PRO A 519 109.92 33.31 -13.18
C PRO A 519 110.47 32.21 -12.27
N GLU A 520 110.82 31.08 -12.88
CA GLU A 520 111.61 30.02 -12.26
C GLU A 520 112.98 30.59 -11.85
N GLU A 521 113.06 31.26 -10.71
CA GLU A 521 114.33 31.54 -10.04
C GLU A 521 114.77 30.27 -9.31
N ALA A 522 115.57 29.50 -10.04
CA ALA A 522 116.55 28.49 -9.58
C ALA A 522 116.03 27.16 -9.00
N ALA A 523 115.50 26.29 -9.86
CA ALA A 523 115.64 24.84 -9.68
C ALA A 523 116.87 24.34 -10.47
N ALA A 524 118.02 24.31 -9.81
CA ALA A 524 119.24 23.70 -10.34
C ALA A 524 119.12 22.15 -10.39
N PRO A 525 119.70 21.47 -11.39
CA PRO A 525 119.63 20.01 -11.52
C PRO A 525 120.64 19.34 -10.59
N CYS A 526 120.18 18.75 -9.48
CA CYS A 526 121.04 17.89 -8.64
C CYS A 526 120.88 16.42 -9.04
N VAL A 527 121.96 15.89 -9.60
CA VAL A 527 122.26 14.47 -9.86
C VAL A 527 122.46 13.74 -8.51
N PRO A 528 122.04 12.47 -8.35
CA PRO A 528 122.30 11.72 -7.13
C PRO A 528 123.76 11.24 -7.09
N GLU A 529 124.59 11.86 -6.25
CA GLU A 529 125.95 11.38 -5.94
C GLU A 529 126.11 11.12 -4.43
N ALA A 530 126.91 10.10 -4.12
CA ALA A 530 126.89 9.33 -2.90
C ALA A 530 127.36 10.07 -1.62
N LEU A 531 126.67 9.75 -0.51
CA LEU A 531 126.92 10.18 0.86
C LEU A 531 128.35 9.89 1.39
N PRO A 532 129.04 10.90 1.95
CA PRO A 532 129.98 10.77 3.07
C PRO A 532 129.32 11.20 4.41
N PRO A 533 129.92 10.85 5.58
CA PRO A 533 129.30 11.00 6.90
C PRO A 533 129.29 12.46 7.41
N PRO A 534 128.44 12.78 8.41
CA PRO A 534 128.01 14.15 8.69
C PRO A 534 129.05 14.97 9.47
N GLU A 535 129.37 16.15 8.93
CA GLU A 535 129.97 17.27 9.66
C GLU A 535 128.89 18.32 10.01
N ALA A 536 129.18 19.08 11.07
CA ALA A 536 128.27 19.91 11.86
C ALA A 536 127.49 20.99 11.06
N PRO A 537 126.30 21.39 11.55
CA PRO A 537 125.34 22.22 10.82
C PRO A 537 125.87 23.62 10.47
N SER A 538 125.65 23.99 9.21
CA SER A 538 125.93 25.30 8.64
C SER A 538 124.69 26.20 8.76
N PRO A 539 124.82 27.53 8.93
CA PRO A 539 123.68 28.46 9.03
C PRO A 539 122.78 28.54 7.77
N GLU A 540 123.09 27.81 6.70
CA GLU A 540 122.19 27.65 5.54
C GLU A 540 121.07 26.60 5.78
N ASP A 541 121.24 25.70 6.76
CA ASP A 541 120.25 24.67 7.10
C ASP A 541 118.99 25.27 7.78
N ASP A 542 119.12 26.40 8.46
CA ASP A 542 118.00 27.12 9.07
C ASP A 542 117.07 27.75 8.02
N SER A 543 117.62 28.21 6.88
CA SER A 543 116.83 28.79 5.79
C SER A 543 116.02 27.74 5.03
N ILE A 544 116.61 26.55 4.82
CA ILE A 544 115.92 25.42 4.20
C ILE A 544 114.82 24.89 5.13
N ALA A 545 115.07 24.84 6.44
CA ALA A 545 114.07 24.46 7.43
C ALA A 545 112.90 25.45 7.49
N GLU A 546 113.16 26.76 7.39
CA GLU A 546 112.12 27.80 7.38
C GLU A 546 111.29 27.78 6.08
N ALA A 547 111.93 27.54 4.93
CA ALA A 547 111.25 27.34 3.65
C ALA A 547 110.38 26.07 3.65
N TRP A 548 110.88 24.98 4.25
CA TRP A 548 110.12 23.75 4.42
C TRP A 548 108.93 23.92 5.37
N ALA A 549 109.12 24.62 6.49
CA ALA A 549 108.03 24.92 7.42
C ALA A 549 106.93 25.76 6.76
N THR A 550 107.31 26.72 5.90
CA THR A 550 106.37 27.54 5.12
C THR A 550 105.61 26.70 4.10
N ALA A 551 106.31 25.85 3.34
CA ALA A 551 105.68 24.95 2.36
C ALA A 551 104.73 23.94 3.02
N VAL A 552 105.10 23.40 4.19
CA VAL A 552 104.22 22.53 4.98
C VAL A 552 102.97 23.28 5.44
N GLY A 553 103.13 24.53 5.90
CA GLY A 553 102.00 25.40 6.27
C GLY A 553 101.05 25.70 5.10
N GLU A 554 101.58 25.94 3.90
CA GLU A 554 100.77 26.13 2.69
C GLU A 554 100.03 24.85 2.28
N VAL A 555 100.69 23.69 2.35
CA VAL A 555 100.06 22.39 2.07
C VAL A 555 98.95 22.09 3.08
N ASP A 556 99.15 22.38 4.36
CA ASP A 556 98.11 22.18 5.38
C ASP A 556 96.96 23.20 5.23
N GLY A 557 97.24 24.42 4.79
CA GLY A 557 96.23 25.41 4.40
C GLY A 557 95.38 24.97 3.20
N LEU A 558 96.00 24.40 2.17
CA LEU A 558 95.29 23.82 1.03
C LEU A 558 94.47 22.59 1.43
N ARG A 559 94.98 21.73 2.31
CA ARG A 559 94.22 20.59 2.85
C ARG A 559 92.97 21.03 3.62
N THR A 560 93.08 22.08 4.42
CA THR A 560 91.93 22.65 5.14
C THR A 560 90.91 23.28 4.19
N ALA A 561 91.37 23.99 3.16
CA ALA A 561 90.47 24.53 2.13
C ALA A 561 89.76 23.44 1.32
N VAL A 562 90.47 22.36 0.94
CA VAL A 562 89.88 21.21 0.25
C VAL A 562 88.83 20.52 1.14
N ALA A 563 89.15 20.29 2.42
CA ALA A 563 88.19 19.71 3.36
C ALA A 563 86.93 20.59 3.54
N GLN A 564 87.09 21.91 3.53
CA GLN A 564 85.95 22.84 3.59
C GLN A 564 85.08 22.76 2.32
N LEU A 565 85.69 22.75 1.13
CA LEU A 565 84.97 22.62 -0.15
C LEU A 565 84.28 21.25 -0.29
N GLU A 566 84.90 20.17 0.20
CA GLU A 566 84.27 18.85 0.26
C GLU A 566 83.05 18.84 1.19
N GLY A 567 83.13 19.54 2.32
CA GLY A 567 82.01 19.76 3.23
C GLY A 567 80.86 20.54 2.56
N GLU A 568 81.19 21.63 1.87
CA GLU A 568 80.21 22.45 1.13
C GLU A 568 79.54 21.65 -0.02
N LEU A 569 80.32 20.87 -0.77
CA LEU A 569 79.82 20.00 -1.83
C LEU A 569 78.90 18.92 -1.29
N THR A 570 79.25 18.32 -0.14
CA THR A 570 78.42 17.32 0.53
C THR A 570 77.11 17.93 1.01
N GLY A 571 77.16 19.14 1.58
CA GLY A 571 75.96 19.89 1.97
C GLY A 571 75.07 20.28 0.78
N ALA A 572 75.66 20.65 -0.35
CA ALA A 572 74.92 20.94 -1.58
C ALA A 572 74.24 19.69 -2.17
N ARG A 573 74.93 18.54 -2.16
CA ARG A 573 74.36 17.24 -2.57
C ARG A 573 73.17 16.85 -1.69
N TRP A 574 73.28 17.05 -0.39
CA TRP A 574 72.18 16.74 0.53
C TRP A 574 70.95 17.63 0.28
N ARG A 575 71.15 18.95 0.09
CA ARG A 575 70.06 19.87 -0.31
C ARG A 575 69.45 19.50 -1.66
N ASN A 576 70.25 19.03 -2.62
CA ASN A 576 69.72 18.59 -3.91
C ASN A 576 68.83 17.34 -3.75
N ALA A 577 69.25 16.37 -2.94
CA ALA A 577 68.44 15.20 -2.62
C ALA A 577 67.13 15.56 -1.89
N GLU A 578 67.18 16.52 -0.97
CA GLU A 578 65.99 17.04 -0.28
C GLU A 578 65.01 17.72 -1.25
N LEU A 579 65.52 18.55 -2.17
CA LEU A 579 64.71 19.17 -3.22
C LEU A 579 64.13 18.14 -4.20
N GLN A 580 64.89 17.10 -4.56
CA GLN A 580 64.38 16.01 -5.40
C GLN A 580 63.23 15.26 -4.71
N THR A 581 63.35 15.02 -3.41
CA THR A 581 62.29 14.39 -2.61
C THR A 581 61.03 15.26 -2.57
N ALA A 582 61.19 16.56 -2.31
CA ALA A 582 60.07 17.51 -2.31
C ALA A 582 59.40 17.63 -3.69
N VAL A 583 60.16 17.56 -4.79
CA VAL A 583 59.60 17.53 -6.15
C VAL A 583 58.81 16.25 -6.40
N THR A 584 59.29 15.10 -5.95
CA THR A 584 58.54 13.84 -6.09
C THR A 584 57.26 13.82 -5.25
N GLU A 585 57.27 14.40 -4.05
CA GLU A 585 56.06 14.55 -3.22
C GLU A 585 55.03 15.46 -3.89
N LEU A 586 55.45 16.63 -4.38
CA LEU A 586 54.56 17.55 -5.11
C LEU A 586 53.99 16.92 -6.39
N LEU A 587 54.79 16.13 -7.12
CA LEU A 587 54.29 15.39 -8.29
C LEU A 587 53.23 14.36 -7.90
N GLY A 588 53.40 13.66 -6.77
CA GLY A 588 52.39 12.76 -6.22
C GLY A 588 51.10 13.50 -5.87
N GLU A 589 51.19 14.63 -5.15
CA GLU A 589 50.03 15.45 -4.81
C GLU A 589 49.29 15.97 -6.06
N THR A 590 50.01 16.35 -7.12
CA THR A 590 49.37 16.76 -8.38
C THR A 590 48.66 15.61 -9.10
N GLN A 591 49.23 14.40 -9.07
CA GLN A 591 48.59 13.21 -9.67
C GLN A 591 47.34 12.80 -8.90
N ASP A 592 47.38 12.87 -7.57
CA ASP A 592 46.22 12.61 -6.72
C ASP A 592 45.10 13.63 -6.97
N ALA A 593 45.45 14.91 -7.12
CA ALA A 593 44.49 15.97 -7.45
C ALA A 593 43.91 15.81 -8.86
N GLU A 594 44.70 15.40 -9.86
CA GLU A 594 44.21 15.08 -11.20
C GLU A 594 43.25 13.89 -11.18
N ALA A 595 43.56 12.83 -10.44
CA ALA A 595 42.69 11.66 -10.28
C ALA A 595 41.37 12.02 -9.57
N GLU A 596 41.41 12.91 -8.57
CA GLU A 596 40.21 13.43 -7.92
C GLU A 596 39.38 14.29 -8.87
N ALA A 597 40.00 15.16 -9.66
CA ALA A 597 39.31 15.97 -10.67
C ALA A 597 38.67 15.11 -11.78
N GLU A 598 39.28 13.99 -12.16
CA GLU A 598 38.73 13.04 -13.12
C GLU A 598 37.54 12.27 -12.53
N ARG A 599 37.61 11.86 -11.26
CA ARG A 599 36.47 11.28 -10.53
C ARG A 599 35.29 12.26 -10.44
N LEU A 600 35.54 13.53 -10.11
CA LEU A 600 34.50 14.56 -10.04
C LEU A 600 33.89 14.85 -11.41
N ARG A 601 34.69 14.81 -12.49
CA ARG A 601 34.17 14.91 -13.87
C ARG A 601 33.26 13.73 -14.22
N GLY A 602 33.65 12.50 -13.90
CA GLY A 602 32.80 11.33 -14.10
C GLY A 602 31.49 11.41 -13.31
N ALA A 603 31.53 11.86 -12.06
CA ALA A 603 30.32 12.08 -11.25
C ALA A 603 29.40 13.16 -11.85
N LEU A 604 29.97 14.24 -12.40
CA LEU A 604 29.20 15.30 -13.06
C LEU A 604 28.53 14.80 -14.35
N GLU A 605 29.21 13.98 -15.15
CA GLU A 605 28.63 13.38 -16.36
C GLU A 605 27.44 12.45 -16.03
N ILE A 606 27.58 11.61 -15.00
CA ILE A 606 26.49 10.74 -14.52
C ILE A 606 25.29 11.59 -14.06
N ALA A 607 25.55 12.65 -13.29
CA ALA A 607 24.49 13.57 -12.82
C ALA A 607 23.81 14.31 -13.98
N GLN A 608 24.54 14.67 -15.03
CA GLN A 608 23.97 15.29 -16.23
C GLN A 608 23.05 14.33 -16.99
N VAL A 609 23.46 13.07 -17.19
CA VAL A 609 22.62 12.06 -17.83
C VAL A 609 21.34 11.81 -17.03
N ALA A 610 21.45 11.68 -15.70
CA ALA A 610 20.29 11.51 -14.82
C ALA A 610 19.33 12.72 -14.89
N ALA A 611 19.85 13.94 -14.96
CA ALA A 611 19.03 15.14 -15.10
C ALA A 611 18.33 15.22 -16.47
N GLU A 612 18.98 14.77 -17.55
CA GLU A 612 18.36 14.69 -18.89
C GLU A 612 17.25 13.64 -18.94
N GLU A 613 17.45 12.49 -18.31
CA GLU A 613 16.42 11.44 -18.17
C GLU A 613 15.22 11.93 -17.36
N ALA A 614 15.44 12.55 -16.20
CA ALA A 614 14.37 13.12 -15.38
C ALA A 614 13.58 14.21 -16.13
N THR A 615 14.27 15.05 -16.91
CA THR A 615 13.61 16.06 -17.76
C THR A 615 12.74 15.43 -18.84
N ARG A 616 13.20 14.32 -19.43
CA ARG A 616 12.45 13.55 -20.42
C ARG A 616 11.20 12.93 -19.81
N GLU A 617 11.31 12.26 -18.68
CA GLU A 617 10.18 11.67 -17.97
C GLU A 617 9.13 12.72 -17.58
N LEU A 618 9.58 13.89 -17.09
CA LEU A 618 8.68 14.99 -16.76
C LEU A 618 7.93 15.49 -17.99
N SER A 619 8.60 15.59 -19.16
CA SER A 619 7.94 15.95 -20.41
C SER A 619 6.91 14.91 -20.89
N GLU A 620 7.18 13.62 -20.66
CA GLU A 620 6.25 12.53 -20.98
C GLU A 620 5.03 12.60 -20.06
N ARG A 621 5.22 12.80 -18.75
CA ARG A 621 4.13 12.98 -17.77
C ARG A 621 3.29 14.23 -18.04
N GLU A 622 3.90 15.35 -18.43
CA GLU A 622 3.16 16.55 -18.84
C GLU A 622 2.30 16.26 -20.08
N SER A 623 2.81 15.51 -21.04
CA SER A 623 2.05 15.11 -22.24
C SER A 623 0.86 14.21 -21.91
N GLU A 624 1.01 13.30 -20.94
CA GLU A 624 -0.07 12.44 -20.44
C GLU A 624 -1.12 13.25 -19.68
N ALA A 625 -0.69 14.20 -18.83
CA ALA A 625 -1.59 15.09 -18.10
C ALA A 625 -2.40 15.97 -19.06
N ASP A 626 -1.78 16.50 -20.11
CA ASP A 626 -2.46 17.25 -21.16
C ASP A 626 -3.45 16.38 -21.95
N ALA A 627 -3.10 15.12 -22.23
CA ALA A 627 -4.00 14.18 -22.87
C ALA A 627 -5.22 13.88 -21.99
N ALA A 628 -5.00 13.62 -20.69
CA ALA A 628 -6.06 13.40 -19.71
C ALA A 628 -6.96 14.63 -19.56
N LYS A 629 -6.39 15.83 -19.54
CA LYS A 629 -7.14 17.10 -19.47
C LYS A 629 -8.03 17.31 -20.69
N ARG A 630 -7.51 17.02 -21.90
CA ARG A 630 -8.31 17.07 -23.14
C ARG A 630 -9.46 16.08 -23.11
N GLU A 631 -9.25 14.89 -22.55
CA GLU A 631 -10.31 13.89 -22.41
C GLU A 631 -11.36 14.33 -21.37
N LEU A 632 -10.95 14.93 -20.26
CA LEU A 632 -11.86 15.56 -19.30
C LEU A 632 -12.70 16.69 -19.92
N GLU A 633 -12.08 17.55 -20.74
CA GLU A 633 -12.79 18.60 -21.47
C GLU A 633 -13.80 18.03 -22.48
N ARG A 634 -13.48 16.91 -23.13
CA ARG A 634 -14.42 16.17 -24.00
C ARG A 634 -15.60 15.58 -23.24
N LEU A 635 -15.38 15.10 -22.01
CA LEU A 635 -16.43 14.49 -21.18
C LEU A 635 -17.30 15.52 -20.44
N ARG A 636 -16.82 16.76 -20.25
CA ARG A 636 -17.56 17.84 -19.58
C ARG A 636 -18.96 18.13 -20.15
N PRO A 637 -19.18 18.22 -21.48
CA PRO A 637 -20.53 18.41 -22.02
C PRO A 637 -21.46 17.22 -21.75
N LEU A 638 -20.95 15.98 -21.69
CA LEU A 638 -21.75 14.80 -21.36
C LEU A 638 -22.24 14.83 -19.91
N ALA A 639 -21.44 15.35 -18.98
CA ALA A 639 -21.88 15.56 -17.60
C ALA A 639 -23.00 16.61 -17.49
N GLY A 640 -22.97 17.66 -18.32
CA GLY A 640 -24.06 18.62 -18.44
C GLY A 640 -25.35 18.00 -19.01
N GLN A 641 -25.23 17.13 -20.01
CA GLN A 641 -26.37 16.39 -20.55
C GLN A 641 -26.96 15.41 -19.53
N ALA A 642 -26.12 14.74 -18.74
CA ALA A 642 -26.58 13.83 -17.69
C ALA A 642 -27.38 14.54 -16.58
N THR A 643 -26.97 15.75 -16.17
CA THR A 643 -27.73 16.53 -15.19
C THR A 643 -29.05 17.05 -15.74
N GLU A 644 -29.10 17.40 -17.03
CA GLU A 644 -30.33 17.81 -17.71
C GLU A 644 -31.32 16.63 -17.86
N VAL A 645 -30.83 15.44 -18.22
CA VAL A 645 -31.64 14.20 -18.23
C VAL A 645 -32.16 13.88 -16.84
N ALA A 646 -31.35 13.98 -15.79
CA ALA A 646 -31.79 13.75 -14.42
C ALA A 646 -32.92 14.72 -14.01
N ARG A 647 -32.79 16.01 -14.36
CA ARG A 647 -33.83 17.02 -14.13
C ARG A 647 -35.13 16.69 -14.87
N LEU A 648 -35.05 16.25 -16.13
CA LEU A 648 -36.23 15.85 -16.91
C LEU A 648 -36.92 14.61 -16.32
N VAL A 649 -36.14 13.64 -15.84
CA VAL A 649 -36.69 12.45 -15.16
C VAL A 649 -37.41 12.83 -13.86
N ASP A 650 -36.86 13.75 -13.07
CA ASP A 650 -37.50 14.21 -11.84
C ASP A 650 -38.79 15.00 -12.12
N GLU A 651 -38.82 15.83 -13.17
CA GLU A 651 -40.05 16.53 -13.57
C GLU A 651 -41.12 15.56 -14.06
N LEU A 652 -40.75 14.53 -14.84
CA LEU A 652 -41.68 13.48 -15.27
C LEU A 652 -42.22 12.68 -14.07
N ARG A 653 -41.39 12.38 -13.07
CA ARG A 653 -41.82 11.74 -11.82
C ARG A 653 -42.81 12.62 -11.06
N ARG A 654 -42.55 13.93 -10.96
CA ARG A 654 -43.44 14.90 -10.32
C ARG A 654 -44.81 14.93 -11.01
N GLN A 655 -44.81 15.03 -12.34
CA GLN A 655 -46.05 15.00 -13.13
C GLN A 655 -46.82 13.70 -12.96
N ALA A 656 -46.14 12.55 -12.91
CA ALA A 656 -46.76 11.26 -12.66
C ALA A 656 -47.41 11.18 -11.27
N THR A 657 -46.74 11.71 -10.23
CA THR A 657 -47.30 11.77 -8.87
C THR A 657 -48.52 12.69 -8.77
N GLU A 658 -48.49 13.86 -9.41
CA GLU A 658 -49.63 14.79 -9.44
C GLU A 658 -50.84 14.17 -10.15
N LEU A 659 -50.63 13.50 -11.29
CA LEU A 659 -51.69 12.79 -12.01
C LEU A 659 -52.26 11.61 -11.22
N SER A 660 -51.41 10.87 -10.50
CA SER A 660 -51.85 9.77 -9.65
C SER A 660 -52.71 10.27 -8.47
N ALA A 661 -52.32 11.39 -7.84
CA ALA A 661 -53.10 12.01 -6.77
C ALA A 661 -54.47 12.52 -7.28
N LEU A 662 -54.51 13.13 -8.46
CA LEU A 662 -55.77 13.55 -9.10
C LEU A 662 -56.69 12.35 -9.39
N LEU A 663 -56.14 11.23 -9.85
CA LEU A 663 -56.90 10.00 -10.08
C LEU A 663 -57.50 9.48 -8.77
N GLN A 664 -56.70 9.39 -7.70
CA GLN A 664 -57.18 8.93 -6.39
C GLN A 664 -58.29 9.84 -5.85
N ALA A 665 -58.15 11.16 -5.99
CA ALA A 665 -59.18 12.12 -5.57
C ALA A 665 -60.49 11.92 -6.35
N ARG A 666 -60.41 11.68 -7.67
CA ARG A 666 -61.60 11.42 -8.50
C ARG A 666 -62.23 10.06 -8.25
N GLU A 667 -61.44 9.03 -7.98
CA GLU A 667 -61.94 7.71 -7.57
C GLU A 667 -62.66 7.77 -6.22
N ALA A 668 -62.14 8.55 -5.26
CA ALA A 668 -62.82 8.82 -3.99
C ALA A 668 -64.16 9.56 -4.20
N GLU A 669 -64.20 10.56 -5.08
CA GLU A 669 -65.42 11.28 -5.43
C GLU A 669 -66.46 10.37 -6.13
N LEU A 670 -66.00 9.45 -6.98
CA LEU A 670 -66.86 8.42 -7.59
C LEU A 670 -67.44 7.46 -6.54
N LEU A 671 -66.66 7.08 -5.53
CA LEU A 671 -67.12 6.20 -4.44
C LEU A 671 -68.19 6.87 -3.58
N THR A 672 -68.02 8.15 -3.24
CA THR A 672 -69.02 8.90 -2.45
C THR A 672 -70.31 9.12 -3.25
N LEU A 673 -70.23 9.44 -4.54
CA LEU A 673 -71.40 9.59 -5.40
C LEU A 673 -72.14 8.26 -5.65
N ARG A 674 -71.44 7.14 -5.76
CA ARG A 674 -72.07 5.81 -5.81
C ARG A 674 -72.82 5.48 -4.51
N GLY A 675 -72.27 5.86 -3.35
CA GLY A 675 -72.95 5.74 -2.07
C GLY A 675 -74.22 6.60 -2.00
N ALA A 676 -74.17 7.82 -2.52
CA ALA A 676 -75.33 8.72 -2.58
C ALA A 676 -76.42 8.24 -3.56
N ALA A 677 -76.05 7.68 -4.71
CA ALA A 677 -76.99 7.16 -5.71
C ALA A 677 -77.75 5.90 -5.25
N ALA A 678 -77.26 5.20 -4.22
CA ALA A 678 -77.95 4.06 -3.62
C ALA A 678 -79.08 4.47 -2.64
N SER A 679 -79.21 5.75 -2.32
CA SER A 679 -80.28 6.29 -1.48
C SER A 679 -81.55 6.55 -2.32
N PRO A 680 -82.75 6.09 -1.91
CA PRO A 680 -83.95 6.03 -2.75
C PRO A 680 -84.70 7.39 -2.93
N GLY A 681 -83.98 8.51 -3.08
CA GLY A 681 -84.57 9.85 -3.20
C GLY A 681 -84.14 10.61 -4.46
N GLY A 682 -84.98 10.57 -5.51
CA GLY A 682 -85.24 11.65 -6.49
C GLY A 682 -84.13 12.26 -7.37
N ALA A 683 -82.83 12.11 -7.08
CA ALA A 683 -81.76 12.81 -7.79
C ALA A 683 -80.98 11.94 -8.80
N SER A 684 -81.60 10.86 -9.32
CA SER A 684 -80.84 9.81 -10.02
C SER A 684 -80.27 10.23 -11.37
N GLU A 685 -80.93 11.09 -12.15
CA GLU A 685 -80.43 11.51 -13.47
C GLU A 685 -79.27 12.52 -13.36
N ALA A 686 -79.33 13.48 -12.44
CA ALA A 686 -78.24 14.43 -12.21
C ALA A 686 -77.00 13.76 -11.60
N LEU A 687 -77.19 12.75 -10.75
CA LEU A 687 -76.11 11.91 -10.21
C LEU A 687 -75.51 11.00 -11.27
N ALA A 688 -76.33 10.41 -12.15
CA ALA A 688 -75.85 9.58 -13.27
C ALA A 688 -75.00 10.40 -14.26
N ALA A 689 -75.48 11.59 -14.66
CA ALA A 689 -74.73 12.48 -15.55
C ALA A 689 -73.39 12.92 -14.94
N ARG A 690 -73.33 13.15 -13.62
CA ARG A 690 -72.10 13.50 -12.91
C ARG A 690 -71.14 12.32 -12.75
N LEU A 691 -71.66 11.11 -12.54
CA LEU A 691 -70.90 9.86 -12.54
C LEU A 691 -70.24 9.56 -13.89
N ASP A 692 -70.95 9.81 -14.99
CA ASP A 692 -70.40 9.61 -16.34
C ASP A 692 -69.34 10.66 -16.70
N MET A 693 -69.52 11.92 -16.29
CA MET A 693 -68.50 12.96 -16.44
C MET A 693 -67.21 12.63 -15.67
N LEU A 694 -67.34 12.10 -14.45
CA LEU A 694 -66.19 11.70 -13.63
C LEU A 694 -65.49 10.46 -14.18
N ARG A 695 -66.24 9.48 -14.72
CA ARG A 695 -65.65 8.35 -15.46
C ARG A 695 -64.85 8.81 -16.67
N ALA A 696 -65.42 9.70 -17.49
CA ALA A 696 -64.71 10.26 -18.64
C ALA A 696 -63.44 11.01 -18.21
N GLY A 697 -63.47 11.72 -17.07
CA GLY A 697 -62.28 12.37 -16.50
C GLY A 697 -61.20 11.40 -16.04
N VAL A 698 -61.59 10.30 -15.38
CA VAL A 698 -60.68 9.22 -14.97
C VAL A 698 -60.05 8.53 -16.18
N ASP A 699 -60.84 8.21 -17.20
CA ASP A 699 -60.35 7.57 -18.42
C ASP A 699 -59.42 8.50 -19.22
N ALA A 700 -59.72 9.80 -19.27
CA ALA A 700 -58.84 10.80 -19.89
C ALA A 700 -57.51 10.94 -19.12
N ALA A 701 -57.52 10.93 -17.79
CA ALA A 701 -56.30 10.95 -16.98
C ALA A 701 -55.47 9.67 -17.19
N ARG A 702 -56.11 8.50 -17.25
CA ARG A 702 -55.46 7.22 -17.55
C ARG A 702 -54.84 7.20 -18.95
N GLY A 703 -55.53 7.80 -19.93
CA GLY A 703 -55.02 8.00 -21.28
C GLY A 703 -53.78 8.88 -21.32
N ARG A 704 -53.74 9.99 -20.56
CA ARG A 704 -52.56 10.86 -20.46
C ARG A 704 -51.37 10.16 -19.81
N ILE A 705 -51.59 9.40 -18.73
CA ILE A 705 -50.52 8.60 -18.09
C ILE A 705 -49.96 7.55 -19.06
N SER A 706 -50.84 6.89 -19.82
CA SER A 706 -50.43 5.90 -20.83
C SER A 706 -49.71 6.55 -22.01
N GLY A 707 -50.10 7.77 -22.40
CA GLY A 707 -49.44 8.57 -23.43
C GLY A 707 -48.05 9.05 -23.00
N LEU A 708 -47.86 9.46 -21.74
CA LEU A 708 -46.55 9.81 -21.18
C LEU A 708 -45.58 8.61 -21.17
N ALA A 709 -46.09 7.39 -21.01
CA ALA A 709 -45.29 6.16 -21.12
C ALA A 709 -44.90 5.79 -22.56
N LEU A 710 -45.58 6.37 -23.55
CA LEU A 710 -45.35 6.17 -24.99
C LEU A 710 -44.76 7.42 -25.66
N ASP A 711 -44.37 8.43 -24.88
CA ASP A 711 -43.87 9.68 -25.42
C ASP A 711 -42.57 9.42 -26.21
N PRO A 712 -42.51 9.78 -27.50
CA PRO A 712 -41.29 9.64 -28.29
C PRO A 712 -40.11 10.41 -27.68
N ALA A 713 -40.34 11.45 -26.87
CA ALA A 713 -39.27 12.11 -26.13
C ALA A 713 -38.63 11.21 -25.04
N ALA A 714 -39.43 10.43 -24.31
CA ALA A 714 -38.92 9.44 -23.35
C ALA A 714 -38.17 8.30 -24.06
N THR A 715 -38.62 7.95 -25.27
CA THR A 715 -37.97 6.95 -26.12
C THR A 715 -36.66 7.49 -26.73
N SER A 716 -36.61 8.78 -27.07
CA SER A 716 -35.42 9.49 -27.54
C SER A 716 -34.36 9.59 -26.44
N ILE A 717 -34.76 9.95 -25.21
CA ILE A 717 -33.85 10.01 -24.05
C ILE A 717 -33.29 8.62 -23.74
N ALA A 718 -34.10 7.56 -23.87
CA ALA A 718 -33.61 6.18 -23.73
C ALA A 718 -32.61 5.79 -24.85
N GLY A 719 -32.81 6.27 -26.07
CA GLY A 719 -31.86 6.11 -27.17
C GLY A 719 -30.54 6.85 -26.92
N GLU A 720 -30.62 8.12 -26.51
CA GLU A 720 -29.45 8.94 -26.18
C GLU A 720 -28.66 8.36 -25.00
N LEU A 721 -29.33 7.78 -24.00
CA LEU A 721 -28.67 7.09 -22.88
C LEU A 721 -27.93 5.82 -23.34
N VAL A 722 -28.46 5.08 -24.32
CA VAL A 722 -27.78 3.91 -24.91
C VAL A 722 -26.57 4.34 -25.74
N ASP A 723 -26.68 5.43 -26.49
CA ASP A 723 -25.56 5.98 -27.26
C ASP A 723 -24.44 6.51 -26.34
N ILE A 724 -24.79 7.17 -25.22
CA ILE A 724 -23.83 7.59 -24.19
C ILE A 724 -23.12 6.38 -23.56
N ASP A 725 -23.85 5.29 -23.26
CA ASP A 725 -23.28 4.06 -22.68
C ASP A 725 -22.32 3.37 -23.67
N GLN A 726 -22.63 3.39 -24.98
CA GLN A 726 -21.73 2.87 -26.02
C GLN A 726 -20.47 3.72 -26.22
N VAL A 727 -20.58 5.05 -26.13
CA VAL A 727 -19.43 5.97 -26.20
C VAL A 727 -18.51 5.76 -24.99
N LEU A 728 -19.08 5.64 -23.79
CA LEU A 728 -18.33 5.35 -22.56
C LEU A 728 -17.65 3.97 -22.63
N ALA A 729 -18.33 2.95 -23.14
CA ALA A 729 -17.74 1.62 -23.32
C ALA A 729 -16.54 1.62 -24.30
N ARG A 730 -16.59 2.43 -25.37
CA ARG A 730 -15.46 2.58 -26.29
C ARG A 730 -14.29 3.34 -25.69
N ALA A 731 -14.55 4.40 -24.91
CA ALA A 731 -13.51 5.16 -24.23
C ALA A 731 -12.73 4.29 -23.22
N VAL A 732 -13.45 3.45 -22.46
CA VAL A 732 -12.86 2.48 -21.53
C VAL A 732 -12.02 1.42 -22.26
N ALA A 733 -12.49 0.94 -23.41
CA ALA A 733 -11.76 -0.03 -24.22
C ALA A 733 -10.52 0.55 -24.92
N SER A 734 -10.42 1.87 -25.07
CA SER A 734 -9.24 2.55 -25.64
C SER A 734 -8.21 3.00 -24.60
N SER A 735 -8.57 2.99 -23.30
CA SER A 735 -7.66 3.33 -22.19
C SER A 735 -7.01 2.11 -21.53
N THR A 736 -7.33 0.91 -22.00
CA THR A 736 -6.71 -0.38 -21.65
C THR A 736 -5.88 -0.86 -22.82
#